data_AF-A0AAD8E4H1-F1
#
_entry.id   AF-A0AAD8E4H1-F1
#
_cell.length_a   1.000
_cell.length_b   1.000
_cell.length_c   1.000
_cell.angle_alpha   90.00
_cell.angle_beta   90.00
_cell.angle_gamma   90.00
#
_symmetry.space_group_name_H-M   'P 1'
#
loop_
_entity.id
_entity.type
_entity.pdbx_description
1 polymer ?
#
loop_
_entity_poly.entity_id
_entity_poly.type
_entity_poly.pdbx_seq_one_letter_code
_entity_poly.pdbx_strand_id
1 'polypeptide(L)'
;MIETQMAVKAKQVTELETQAEYLQRTAPEKMDVIQVKKSQVEQRFEQLKQPLLERQRQLEKKKEAFQFRRDVEDEENFWIGEKMPQATSQQNMVNSACSLSERLKKKESAQDTSGVNNGQKLIDEGHEDAPEFTKLIEELLARWQQLKDAVETRRNKLLQSEKAQQYFFDASEAESWMSEQELYMMVEDRGKDEISAQNLMKKHETLELAVEDYADTIRQLGETARQLTSEQHPDSDQIAVKQSQVDKLYAGLKDLAGERRAKLDEALQLFMLNREVDDLEQWIAEREVVAGSHELGQDYDHVTLLWERFKEFARDTEAIGSERVAAVNGIADQLISAGHSDSATIAEWKDGLNEAWQDLLELIETRTQMLAASRELHKFFHDCKDVLGRILEKQHSMSDELGRDAGSVSALQRKHQNFLQDLLTLQSQVQQIQEESAKLQASYAGDKAKEITNREAEVVSAWANLQGLCEGRRQKLADTGDLFKFFNMVRTLMLWMDDVVRQMNTSEKPRDVSGVELLMNNHQSLKAEIDAREDNFTACISLGKELLSRNHYASNEIKEKLLSLTNQRNSLLHRWEERWENLQLILEVYQFARDAAVAEAWLIAQEPYLMSQELGHTIDEVENLIKKHEAFEKSAAAQEERFGALERLTTFELKELKRRQEEEERKRQEELAAKQTPPPSSPEEQPSERGEGDVSSVAEQVQLNGEKEAETREATTRKLSTKAVTPSERPAPREARSAPSLSTKESGSASLDRKKDRSRSKSPFRSFRWKKGNKSPATGTGAHSDDEASLAHAAEHPSPGAEEDQFEGNLVRKHEWESTTKKASNSHNSDSEFVSSSALSMHESYE
;
A
#
# COMPACT_ATOMS: atom_id res chain seq x y z
N MET A 1 121.33 8.26 85.45
CA MET A 1 122.76 8.09 85.88
C MET A 1 122.95 8.44 87.35
N ILE A 2 122.53 9.63 87.80
CA ILE A 2 122.55 9.98 89.23
C ILE A 2 121.64 9.03 90.03
N GLU A 3 120.49 8.59 89.50
CA GLU A 3 119.63 7.61 90.19
C GLU A 3 120.37 6.27 90.38
N THR A 4 121.17 5.88 89.40
CA THR A 4 122.02 4.67 89.45
C THR A 4 123.04 4.76 90.58
N GLN A 5 123.62 5.95 90.80
CA GLN A 5 124.49 6.21 91.95
C GLN A 5 123.70 6.30 93.27
N MET A 6 122.49 6.84 93.28
CA MET A 6 121.60 6.84 94.46
C MET A 6 121.22 5.43 94.90
N ALA A 7 120.87 4.54 93.97
CA ALA A 7 120.58 3.13 94.26
C ALA A 7 121.81 2.39 94.81
N VAL A 8 122.99 2.66 94.27
CA VAL A 8 124.27 2.15 94.81
C VAL A 8 124.57 2.76 96.19
N LYS A 9 124.26 4.04 96.43
CA LYS A 9 124.47 4.68 97.74
C LYS A 9 123.49 4.21 98.80
N ALA A 10 122.22 3.95 98.44
CA ALA A 10 121.26 3.29 99.32
C ALA A 10 121.77 1.89 99.73
N LYS A 11 122.26 1.10 98.77
CA LYS A 11 122.91 -0.19 99.07
C LYS A 11 124.13 -0.03 99.98
N GLN A 12 125.00 0.95 99.72
CA GLN A 12 126.17 1.20 100.58
C GLN A 12 125.80 1.68 102.00
N VAL A 13 124.64 2.31 102.21
CA VAL A 13 124.13 2.62 103.55
C VAL A 13 123.65 1.35 104.26
N THR A 14 122.96 0.43 103.58
CA THR A 14 122.63 -0.91 104.15
C THR A 14 123.87 -1.80 104.33
N GLU A 15 124.93 -1.59 103.55
CA GLU A 15 126.20 -2.34 103.62
C GLU A 15 127.12 -1.83 104.75
N LEU A 16 126.86 -0.62 105.28
CA LEU A 16 127.45 -0.15 106.53
C LEU A 16 126.85 -0.88 107.76
N GLU A 17 125.67 -1.50 107.65
CA GLU A 17 125.06 -2.27 108.73
C GLU A 17 125.80 -3.59 108.94
N THR A 18 126.03 -4.34 107.86
CA THR A 18 126.78 -5.61 107.90
C THR A 18 128.26 -5.40 108.23
N GLN A 19 128.84 -4.25 107.86
CA GLN A 19 130.20 -3.89 108.30
C GLN A 19 130.26 -3.53 109.80
N ALA A 20 129.20 -2.98 110.39
CA ALA A 20 129.14 -2.72 111.83
C ALA A 20 129.13 -4.03 112.65
N GLU A 21 128.36 -5.04 112.21
CA GLU A 21 128.36 -6.37 112.83
C GLU A 21 129.74 -7.07 112.76
N TYR A 22 130.48 -6.89 111.66
CA TYR A 22 131.83 -7.45 111.53
C TYR A 22 132.84 -6.79 112.50
N LEU A 23 132.76 -5.46 112.65
CA LEU A 23 133.62 -4.70 113.58
C LEU A 23 133.31 -4.98 115.05
N GLN A 24 132.04 -5.26 115.39
CA GLN A 24 131.60 -5.70 116.73
C GLN A 24 132.36 -6.95 117.21
N ARG A 25 132.84 -7.79 116.29
CA ARG A 25 133.50 -9.07 116.58
C ARG A 25 135.03 -8.96 116.70
N THR A 26 135.63 -7.80 116.39
CA THR A 26 137.10 -7.62 116.35
C THR A 26 137.64 -6.46 117.18
N ALA A 27 136.84 -5.43 117.51
CA ALA A 27 137.30 -4.29 118.33
C ALA A 27 136.16 -3.67 119.17
N PRO A 28 135.78 -4.25 120.33
CA PRO A 28 134.61 -3.82 121.10
C PRO A 28 134.72 -2.39 121.69
N GLU A 29 135.93 -1.91 122.01
CA GLU A 29 136.15 -0.63 122.72
C GLU A 29 135.85 0.65 121.89
N LYS A 30 135.31 0.54 120.67
CA LYS A 30 135.04 1.69 119.78
C LYS A 30 133.61 1.78 119.25
N MET A 31 132.69 0.99 119.78
CA MET A 31 131.33 0.81 119.24
C MET A 31 130.50 2.11 119.19
N ASP A 32 130.45 2.87 120.28
CA ASP A 32 129.55 4.04 120.42
C ASP A 32 129.83 5.13 119.37
N VAL A 33 131.11 5.33 119.04
CA VAL A 33 131.56 6.31 118.03
C VAL A 33 131.14 5.90 116.61
N ILE A 34 130.94 4.61 116.36
CA ILE A 34 130.50 4.07 115.06
C ILE A 34 128.98 4.26 114.92
N GLN A 35 128.18 3.98 115.95
CA GLN A 35 126.73 4.17 115.90
C GLN A 35 126.34 5.64 115.68
N VAL A 36 126.97 6.59 116.37
CA VAL A 36 126.70 8.03 116.18
C VAL A 36 127.04 8.51 114.76
N LYS A 37 128.03 7.89 114.09
CA LYS A 37 128.34 8.20 112.69
C LYS A 37 127.35 7.57 111.70
N LYS A 38 126.76 6.41 112.01
CA LYS A 38 125.75 5.75 111.17
C LYS A 38 124.52 6.66 110.98
N SER A 39 123.92 7.13 112.07
CA SER A 39 122.70 7.96 112.02
C SER A 39 122.91 9.31 111.33
N GLN A 40 124.10 9.92 111.46
CA GLN A 40 124.44 11.15 110.73
C GLN A 40 124.56 10.96 109.20
N VAL A 41 124.90 9.75 108.73
CA VAL A 41 124.93 9.42 107.29
C VAL A 41 123.51 9.20 106.77
N GLU A 42 122.69 8.44 107.49
CA GLU A 42 121.28 8.18 107.15
C GLU A 42 120.46 9.48 107.09
N GLN A 43 120.59 10.35 108.10
CA GLN A 43 119.84 11.61 108.16
C GLN A 43 120.23 12.58 107.03
N ARG A 44 121.49 12.57 106.58
CA ARG A 44 121.93 13.34 105.40
C ARG A 44 121.46 12.74 104.08
N PHE A 45 121.30 11.42 104.00
CA PHE A 45 120.79 10.77 102.79
C PHE A 45 119.32 11.15 102.54
N GLU A 46 118.48 11.11 103.58
CA GLU A 46 117.06 11.47 103.45
C GLU A 46 116.85 12.97 103.16
N GLN A 47 117.73 13.86 103.69
CA GLN A 47 117.73 15.30 103.34
C GLN A 47 118.04 15.57 101.85
N LEU A 48 118.85 14.75 101.19
CA LEU A 48 119.22 14.90 99.77
C LEU A 48 118.19 14.30 98.80
N LYS A 49 117.35 13.38 99.29
CA LYS A 49 116.34 12.64 98.52
C LYS A 49 115.20 13.53 98.02
N GLN A 50 114.65 14.40 98.87
CA GLN A 50 113.52 15.27 98.51
C GLN A 50 113.85 16.28 97.39
N PRO A 51 114.98 17.03 97.43
CA PRO A 51 115.35 17.93 96.33
C PRO A 51 115.67 17.20 95.01
N LEU A 52 116.14 15.95 95.07
CA LEU A 52 116.39 15.14 93.88
C LEU A 52 115.10 14.67 93.21
N LEU A 53 114.09 14.25 93.98
CA LEU A 53 112.77 13.88 93.46
C LEU A 53 112.05 15.09 92.83
N GLU A 54 112.14 16.28 93.43
CA GLU A 54 111.58 17.49 92.83
C GLU A 54 112.30 17.87 91.52
N ARG A 55 113.64 17.77 91.49
CA ARG A 55 114.40 18.01 90.26
C ARG A 55 114.13 16.97 89.18
N GLN A 56 113.89 15.71 89.55
CA GLN A 56 113.44 14.66 88.63
C GLN A 56 112.09 15.05 88.01
N ARG A 57 111.08 15.37 88.84
CA ARG A 57 109.75 15.81 88.40
C ARG A 57 109.81 16.99 87.41
N GLN A 58 110.67 17.97 87.65
CA GLN A 58 110.85 19.11 86.74
C GLN A 58 111.54 18.74 85.42
N LEU A 59 112.52 17.82 85.44
CA LEU A 59 113.15 17.31 84.21
C LEU A 59 112.20 16.41 83.41
N GLU A 60 111.35 15.63 84.08
CA GLU A 60 110.30 14.81 83.47
C GLU A 60 109.27 15.72 82.76
N LYS A 61 108.79 16.78 83.43
CA LYS A 61 107.94 17.81 82.82
C LYS A 61 108.57 18.47 81.59
N LYS A 62 109.83 18.88 81.65
CA LYS A 62 110.50 19.49 80.48
C LYS A 62 110.75 18.48 79.36
N LYS A 63 110.94 17.20 79.65
CA LYS A 63 110.99 16.11 78.65
C LYS A 63 109.63 15.94 77.97
N GLU A 64 108.53 15.88 78.72
CA GLU A 64 107.17 15.83 78.16
C GLU A 64 106.88 17.07 77.29
N ALA A 65 107.29 18.27 77.71
CA ALA A 65 107.17 19.50 76.92
C ALA A 65 107.96 19.50 75.60
N PHE A 66 109.14 18.90 75.54
CA PHE A 66 109.90 18.76 74.29
C PHE A 66 109.32 17.66 73.39
N GLN A 67 108.83 16.57 73.98
CA GLN A 67 108.13 15.51 73.26
C GLN A 67 106.85 16.07 72.61
N PHE A 68 105.99 16.76 73.36
CA PHE A 68 104.77 17.41 72.85
C PHE A 68 105.05 18.37 71.68
N ARG A 69 106.02 19.29 71.83
CA ARG A 69 106.37 20.22 70.75
C ARG A 69 106.81 19.50 69.47
N ARG A 70 107.69 18.50 69.58
CA ARG A 70 108.12 17.72 68.41
C ARG A 70 106.96 16.94 67.80
N ASP A 71 106.13 16.26 68.58
CA ASP A 71 105.06 15.42 68.04
C ASP A 71 103.98 16.28 67.32
N VAL A 72 103.71 17.49 67.82
CA VAL A 72 102.87 18.49 67.13
C VAL A 72 103.50 18.99 65.83
N GLU A 73 104.82 19.20 65.78
CA GLU A 73 105.54 19.68 64.57
C GLU A 73 105.74 18.57 63.52
N ASP A 74 106.37 17.45 63.91
CA ASP A 74 106.82 16.36 63.05
C ASP A 74 105.71 15.34 62.68
N GLU A 75 104.73 15.06 63.57
CA GLU A 75 103.68 14.06 63.29
C GLU A 75 102.34 14.69 62.90
N GLU A 76 101.86 15.71 63.63
CA GLU A 76 100.54 16.30 63.34
C GLU A 76 100.59 17.36 62.24
N ASN A 77 101.43 18.39 62.38
CA ASN A 77 101.51 19.47 61.38
C ASN A 77 102.08 19.01 60.05
N PHE A 78 103.12 18.17 60.04
CA PHE A 78 103.65 17.60 58.80
C PHE A 78 102.60 16.74 58.07
N TRP A 79 101.85 15.90 58.80
CA TRP A 79 100.79 15.07 58.21
C TRP A 79 99.64 15.90 57.66
N ILE A 80 99.19 16.95 58.38
CA ILE A 80 98.21 17.90 57.84
C ILE A 80 98.77 18.57 56.58
N GLY A 81 100.03 18.99 56.58
CA GLY A 81 100.73 19.55 55.40
C GLY A 81 100.79 18.60 54.20
N GLU A 82 100.98 17.29 54.43
CA GLU A 82 100.97 16.27 53.37
C GLU A 82 99.55 15.99 52.85
N LYS A 83 98.52 16.10 53.70
CA LYS A 83 97.13 15.80 53.35
C LYS A 83 96.32 17.00 52.85
N MET A 84 96.69 18.23 53.17
CA MET A 84 96.03 19.44 52.64
C MET A 84 96.06 19.53 51.10
N PRO A 85 97.16 19.26 50.39
CA PRO A 85 97.16 19.13 48.93
C PRO A 85 96.28 17.96 48.44
N GLN A 86 96.26 16.84 49.16
CA GLN A 86 95.44 15.67 48.83
C GLN A 86 93.94 15.93 49.04
N ALA A 87 93.56 16.85 49.93
CA ALA A 87 92.20 17.36 50.10
C ALA A 87 91.84 18.42 49.05
N THR A 88 92.72 19.39 48.80
CA THR A 88 92.47 20.56 47.94
C THR A 88 92.62 20.27 46.44
N SER A 89 93.27 19.16 46.06
CA SER A 89 93.45 18.78 44.65
C SER A 89 92.12 18.68 43.89
N GLN A 90 92.13 19.24 42.67
CA GLN A 90 91.00 19.27 41.73
C GLN A 90 90.86 17.96 40.92
N GLN A 91 91.66 16.93 41.20
CA GLN A 91 91.71 15.74 40.37
C GLN A 91 90.60 14.74 40.72
N ASN A 92 89.76 14.42 39.73
CA ASN A 92 88.50 13.65 39.85
C ASN A 92 88.70 12.14 40.12
N MET A 93 89.36 11.80 41.23
CA MET A 93 89.41 10.43 41.77
C MET A 93 88.57 10.32 43.05
N VAL A 94 87.33 9.83 42.90
CA VAL A 94 86.40 9.54 44.02
C VAL A 94 87.08 8.64 45.06
N ASN A 95 87.71 7.55 44.63
CA ASN A 95 88.41 6.59 45.50
C ASN A 95 89.51 7.25 46.35
N SER A 96 90.18 8.30 45.86
CA SER A 96 91.19 9.03 46.63
C SER A 96 90.55 9.89 47.72
N ALA A 97 89.42 10.54 47.46
CA ALA A 97 88.72 11.37 48.44
C ALA A 97 87.95 10.54 49.49
N CYS A 98 87.28 9.46 49.07
CA CYS A 98 86.60 8.55 50.00
C CYS A 98 87.61 7.88 50.93
N SER A 99 88.73 7.37 50.44
CA SER A 99 89.77 6.78 51.31
C SER A 99 90.47 7.81 52.21
N LEU A 100 90.55 9.10 51.82
CA LEU A 100 90.96 10.17 52.74
C LEU A 100 89.91 10.45 53.82
N SER A 101 88.63 10.52 53.46
CA SER A 101 87.52 10.72 54.39
C SER A 101 87.40 9.55 55.38
N GLU A 102 87.56 8.30 54.93
CA GLU A 102 87.62 7.12 55.79
C GLU A 102 88.83 7.15 56.73
N ARG A 103 90.01 7.57 56.25
CA ARG A 103 91.22 7.69 57.08
C ARG A 103 91.08 8.80 58.12
N LEU A 104 90.44 9.92 57.79
CA LEU A 104 90.10 10.99 58.74
C LEU A 104 89.07 10.52 59.76
N LYS A 105 87.97 9.90 59.33
CA LYS A 105 86.95 9.32 60.21
C LYS A 105 87.53 8.22 61.12
N LYS A 106 88.53 7.48 60.63
CA LYS A 106 89.30 6.51 61.42
C LYS A 106 90.23 7.20 62.43
N LYS A 107 90.95 8.27 62.05
CA LYS A 107 91.71 9.14 62.97
C LYS A 107 90.84 9.92 63.98
N GLU A 108 89.54 10.06 63.71
CA GLU A 108 88.56 10.68 64.61
C GLU A 108 87.92 9.65 65.55
N SER A 109 87.75 8.40 65.11
CA SER A 109 87.31 7.27 65.94
C SER A 109 88.43 6.66 66.80
N ALA A 110 89.68 6.71 66.32
CA ALA A 110 90.85 6.50 67.14
C ALA A 110 91.05 7.75 67.99
N GLN A 111 91.26 7.59 69.30
CA GLN A 111 91.19 8.70 70.25
C GLN A 111 92.48 9.55 70.28
N ASP A 112 93.00 9.92 69.11
CA ASP A 112 94.16 10.81 68.92
C ASP A 112 93.84 12.29 69.19
N THR A 113 93.04 12.49 70.24
CA THR A 113 93.27 13.59 71.20
C THR A 113 94.62 13.46 71.93
N SER A 114 95.51 12.54 71.56
CA SER A 114 96.81 12.30 72.21
C SER A 114 97.68 13.55 72.29
N GLY A 115 97.93 14.24 71.17
CA GLY A 115 98.67 15.51 71.15
C GLY A 115 98.01 16.57 72.02
N VAL A 116 96.73 16.85 71.76
CA VAL A 116 95.93 17.86 72.49
C VAL A 116 95.85 17.58 74.00
N ASN A 117 95.63 16.33 74.42
CA ASN A 117 95.55 15.93 75.83
C ASN A 117 96.91 16.01 76.51
N ASN A 118 98.02 15.67 75.83
CA ASN A 118 99.36 15.80 76.38
C ASN A 118 99.72 17.28 76.58
N GLY A 119 99.36 18.15 75.62
CA GLY A 119 99.48 19.59 75.76
C GLY A 119 98.60 20.16 76.88
N GLN A 120 97.33 19.74 76.97
CA GLN A 120 96.39 20.17 78.01
C GLN A 120 96.84 19.72 79.40
N LYS A 121 97.32 18.46 79.55
CA LYS A 121 97.96 17.94 80.77
C LYS A 121 99.11 18.84 81.23
N LEU A 122 99.97 19.28 80.30
CA LEU A 122 101.09 20.18 80.62
C LEU A 122 100.64 21.60 81.02
N ILE A 123 99.51 22.07 80.50
CA ILE A 123 98.87 23.34 80.90
C ILE A 123 98.25 23.20 82.30
N ASP A 124 97.44 22.17 82.54
CA ASP A 124 96.78 21.89 83.81
C ASP A 124 97.78 21.62 84.95
N GLU A 125 98.92 21.02 84.62
CA GLU A 125 100.06 20.84 85.53
C GLU A 125 100.90 22.11 85.77
N GLY A 126 100.53 23.26 85.20
CA GLY A 126 101.13 24.57 85.47
C GLY A 126 102.56 24.73 84.95
N HIS A 127 102.83 24.31 83.71
CA HIS A 127 104.14 24.47 83.08
C HIS A 127 104.46 25.93 82.73
N GLU A 128 105.74 26.31 82.74
CA GLU A 128 106.21 27.69 82.45
C GLU A 128 105.77 28.16 81.04
N ASP A 129 105.92 27.27 80.05
CA ASP A 129 105.58 27.53 78.63
C ASP A 129 104.06 27.36 78.32
N ALA A 130 103.18 27.21 79.32
CA ALA A 130 101.75 26.95 79.11
C ALA A 130 101.04 27.85 78.06
N PRO A 131 101.22 29.19 78.01
CA PRO A 131 100.57 30.01 76.99
C PRO A 131 101.11 29.81 75.56
N GLU A 132 102.25 29.14 75.38
CA GLU A 132 102.70 28.68 74.04
C GLU A 132 102.02 27.36 73.68
N PHE A 133 101.82 26.45 74.64
CA PHE A 133 101.08 25.21 74.41
C PHE A 133 99.62 25.48 74.06
N THR A 134 98.96 26.45 74.70
CA THR A 134 97.59 26.85 74.34
C THR A 134 97.52 27.32 72.87
N LYS A 135 98.46 28.16 72.42
CA LYS A 135 98.52 28.61 71.03
C LYS A 135 98.81 27.47 70.05
N LEU A 136 99.71 26.56 70.39
CA LEU A 136 100.01 25.39 69.55
C LEU A 136 98.78 24.49 69.39
N ILE A 137 97.99 24.30 70.46
CA ILE A 137 96.71 23.57 70.41
C ILE A 137 95.67 24.34 69.57
N GLU A 138 95.54 25.66 69.74
CA GLU A 138 94.62 26.50 68.96
C GLU A 138 94.97 26.48 67.46
N GLU A 139 96.25 26.62 67.10
CA GLU A 139 96.71 26.54 65.71
C GLU A 139 96.53 25.14 65.12
N LEU A 140 96.81 24.08 65.89
CA LEU A 140 96.58 22.69 65.48
C LEU A 140 95.09 22.43 65.21
N LEU A 141 94.21 22.84 66.12
CA LEU A 141 92.76 22.70 65.97
C LEU A 141 92.24 23.50 64.78
N ALA A 142 92.75 24.72 64.54
CA ALA A 142 92.41 25.52 63.38
C ALA A 142 92.84 24.86 62.06
N ARG A 143 94.07 24.31 61.99
CA ARG A 143 94.58 23.59 60.82
C ARG A 143 93.83 22.27 60.59
N TRP A 144 93.44 21.57 61.66
CA TRP A 144 92.62 20.35 61.60
C TRP A 144 91.20 20.65 61.10
N GLN A 145 90.58 21.75 61.56
CA GLN A 145 89.28 22.19 61.06
C GLN A 145 89.36 22.60 59.58
N GLN A 146 90.38 23.35 59.17
CA GLN A 146 90.61 23.66 57.74
C GLN A 146 90.76 22.40 56.88
N LEU A 147 91.42 21.35 57.38
CA LEU A 147 91.52 20.06 56.67
C LEU A 147 90.16 19.35 56.59
N LYS A 148 89.35 19.39 57.66
CA LYS A 148 87.97 18.88 57.64
C LYS A 148 87.11 19.63 56.62
N ASP A 149 87.08 20.96 56.70
CA ASP A 149 86.30 21.82 55.81
C ASP A 149 86.68 21.62 54.34
N ALA A 150 87.98 21.48 54.05
CA ALA A 150 88.49 21.19 52.71
C ALA A 150 88.08 19.80 52.20
N VAL A 151 88.16 18.76 53.04
CA VAL A 151 87.74 17.41 52.67
C VAL A 151 86.22 17.30 52.51
N GLU A 152 85.43 17.92 53.37
CA GLU A 152 83.97 17.94 53.23
C GLU A 152 83.54 18.75 52.00
N THR A 153 84.16 19.90 51.74
CA THR A 153 83.96 20.66 50.50
C THR A 153 84.27 19.80 49.26
N ARG A 154 85.37 19.04 49.26
CA ARG A 154 85.69 18.13 48.15
C ARG A 154 84.74 16.94 48.06
N ARG A 155 84.33 16.35 49.19
CA ARG A 155 83.35 15.25 49.24
C ARG A 155 82.02 15.69 48.63
N ASN A 156 81.55 16.88 48.98
CA ASN A 156 80.31 17.45 48.45
C ASN A 156 80.43 17.74 46.95
N LYS A 157 81.54 18.33 46.50
CA LYS A 157 81.81 18.53 45.05
C LYS A 157 81.89 17.22 44.26
N LEU A 158 82.46 16.16 44.84
CA LEU A 158 82.51 14.85 44.19
C LEU A 158 81.14 14.17 44.14
N LEU A 159 80.30 14.30 45.17
CA LEU A 159 78.91 13.83 45.13
C LEU A 159 78.07 14.59 44.09
N GLN A 160 78.29 15.90 43.95
CA GLN A 160 77.63 16.69 42.90
C GLN A 160 78.11 16.29 41.51
N SER A 161 79.41 16.06 41.34
CA SER A 161 79.99 15.54 40.08
C SER A 161 79.50 14.12 39.77
N GLU A 162 79.30 13.27 40.78
CA GLU A 162 78.76 11.90 40.65
C GLU A 162 77.29 11.96 40.23
N LYS A 163 76.47 12.77 40.90
CA LYS A 163 75.07 13.06 40.53
C LYS A 163 74.95 13.64 39.11
N ALA A 164 75.89 14.50 38.69
CA ALA A 164 75.94 15.03 37.34
C ALA A 164 76.38 14.00 36.29
N GLN A 165 77.35 13.13 36.59
CA GLN A 165 77.74 12.03 35.71
C GLN A 165 76.64 10.98 35.57
N GLN A 166 75.92 10.66 36.65
CA GLN A 166 74.74 9.80 36.61
C GLN A 166 73.66 10.43 35.74
N TYR A 167 73.34 11.72 35.94
CA TYR A 167 72.41 12.44 35.05
C TYR A 167 72.82 12.37 33.56
N PHE A 168 74.11 12.55 33.24
CA PHE A 168 74.57 12.44 31.85
C PHE A 168 74.49 11.00 31.30
N PHE A 169 74.64 9.98 32.14
CA PHE A 169 74.40 8.58 31.77
C PHE A 169 72.90 8.34 31.50
N ASP A 170 72.05 8.64 32.48
CA ASP A 170 70.59 8.45 32.44
C ASP A 170 69.97 9.20 31.24
N ALA A 171 70.42 10.43 30.98
CA ALA A 171 69.97 11.23 29.84
C ALA A 171 70.45 10.66 28.49
N SER A 172 71.60 9.98 28.45
CA SER A 172 72.09 9.32 27.22
C SER A 172 71.40 7.96 26.99
N GLU A 173 71.03 7.25 28.05
CA GLU A 173 70.16 6.07 27.99
C GLU A 173 68.76 6.46 27.48
N ALA A 174 68.18 7.55 27.99
CA ALA A 174 66.92 8.10 27.50
C ALA A 174 66.98 8.53 26.02
N GLU A 175 68.05 9.20 25.57
CA GLU A 175 68.24 9.50 24.15
C GLU A 175 68.34 8.25 23.28
N SER A 176 69.08 7.23 23.73
CA SER A 176 69.21 5.97 23.01
C SER A 176 67.87 5.23 22.92
N TRP A 177 67.09 5.22 24.00
CA TRP A 177 65.76 4.60 24.04
C TRP A 177 64.77 5.33 23.13
N MET A 178 64.73 6.66 23.18
CA MET A 178 63.88 7.46 22.28
C MET A 178 64.24 7.28 20.81
N SER A 179 65.55 7.18 20.48
CA SER A 179 66.02 6.90 19.11
C SER A 179 65.59 5.53 18.60
N GLU A 180 65.49 4.53 19.48
CA GLU A 180 64.95 3.20 19.13
C GLU A 180 63.44 3.24 18.90
N GLN A 181 62.69 3.98 19.75
CA GLN A 181 61.24 4.15 19.54
C GLN A 181 60.92 4.98 18.29
N GLU A 182 61.73 6.00 17.97
CA GLU A 182 61.62 6.77 16.73
C GLU A 182 61.76 5.85 15.50
N LEU A 183 62.76 4.96 15.49
CA LEU A 183 62.95 3.98 14.43
C LEU A 183 61.73 3.04 14.26
N TYR A 184 61.10 2.61 15.36
CA TYR A 184 59.85 1.85 15.27
C TYR A 184 58.70 2.69 14.73
N MET A 185 58.59 3.96 15.14
CA MET A 185 57.54 4.88 14.71
C MET A 185 57.63 5.27 13.22
N MET A 186 58.84 5.39 12.65
CA MET A 186 59.05 5.71 11.23
C MET A 186 58.56 4.65 10.22
N VAL A 187 58.09 3.48 10.66
CA VAL A 187 57.60 2.41 9.77
C VAL A 187 56.19 2.71 9.25
N GLU A 188 56.08 3.27 8.04
CA GLU A 188 54.82 3.65 7.37
C GLU A 188 54.00 2.45 6.81
N ASP A 189 53.94 1.32 7.51
CA ASP A 189 53.04 0.22 7.15
C ASP A 189 51.60 0.55 7.57
N ARG A 190 50.71 0.72 6.59
CA ARG A 190 49.26 0.94 6.75
C ARG A 190 48.44 -0.36 6.84
N GLY A 191 49.05 -1.53 6.62
CA GLY A 191 48.33 -2.78 6.44
C GLY A 191 47.84 -3.00 5.00
N LYS A 192 47.06 -4.07 4.81
CA LYS A 192 46.53 -4.51 3.49
C LYS A 192 45.04 -4.83 3.50
N ASP A 193 44.45 -4.91 4.68
CA ASP A 193 43.06 -5.25 4.95
C ASP A 193 42.69 -4.69 6.34
N GLU A 194 41.39 -4.65 6.65
CA GLU A 194 40.88 -4.14 7.94
C GLU A 194 41.56 -4.82 9.14
N ILE A 195 41.80 -6.13 9.06
CA ILE A 195 42.35 -6.93 10.15
C ILE A 195 43.82 -6.59 10.41
N SER A 196 44.63 -6.41 9.36
CA SER A 196 46.04 -6.00 9.49
C SER A 196 46.16 -4.54 9.92
N ALA A 197 45.30 -3.64 9.45
CA ALA A 197 45.22 -2.27 9.95
C ALA A 197 44.87 -2.22 11.44
N GLN A 198 43.82 -2.93 11.89
CA GLN A 198 43.48 -3.06 13.33
C GLN A 198 44.64 -3.65 14.16
N ASN A 199 45.37 -4.63 13.63
CA ASN A 199 46.50 -5.24 14.32
C ASN A 199 47.75 -4.34 14.34
N LEU A 200 47.92 -3.44 13.37
CA LEU A 200 48.96 -2.40 13.39
C LEU A 200 48.60 -1.28 14.36
N MET A 201 47.33 -0.87 14.39
CA MET A 201 46.79 0.09 15.36
C MET A 201 47.00 -0.40 16.81
N LYS A 202 46.60 -1.63 17.15
CA LYS A 202 46.81 -2.21 18.50
C LYS A 202 48.28 -2.32 18.92
N LYS A 203 49.19 -2.58 17.97
CA LYS A 203 50.64 -2.52 18.22
C LYS A 203 51.11 -1.08 18.45
N HIS A 204 50.57 -0.13 17.70
CA HIS A 204 50.88 1.28 17.85
C HIS A 204 50.38 1.83 19.19
N GLU A 205 49.15 1.50 19.63
CA GLU A 205 48.62 1.82 20.97
C GLU A 205 49.56 1.30 22.08
N THR A 206 50.14 0.10 21.91
CA THR A 206 51.10 -0.47 22.86
C THR A 206 52.42 0.33 22.91
N LEU A 207 52.88 0.87 21.78
CA LEU A 207 54.07 1.74 21.70
C LEU A 207 53.77 3.16 22.21
N GLU A 208 52.59 3.69 21.92
CA GLU A 208 52.10 5.00 22.39
C GLU A 208 52.01 5.02 23.92
N LEU A 209 51.46 3.96 24.53
CA LEU A 209 51.47 3.76 25.98
C LEU A 209 52.89 3.69 26.55
N ALA A 210 53.81 2.98 25.89
CA ALA A 210 55.21 2.93 26.33
C ALA A 210 55.91 4.30 26.26
N VAL A 211 55.54 5.17 25.31
CA VAL A 211 56.00 6.56 25.23
C VAL A 211 55.34 7.44 26.30
N GLU A 212 54.07 7.20 26.65
CA GLU A 212 53.39 7.93 27.72
C GLU A 212 53.90 7.54 29.11
N ASP A 213 54.10 6.26 29.40
CA ASP A 213 54.74 5.78 30.64
C ASP A 213 56.15 6.37 30.84
N TYR A 214 56.91 6.54 29.74
CA TYR A 214 58.26 7.12 29.80
C TYR A 214 58.28 8.62 30.16
N ALA A 215 57.13 9.32 30.13
CA ALA A 215 57.02 10.72 30.55
C ALA A 215 57.53 10.93 31.99
N ASP A 216 57.31 9.95 32.87
CA ASP A 216 57.74 10.03 34.27
C ASP A 216 59.26 9.92 34.42
N THR A 217 59.95 9.21 33.52
CA THR A 217 61.42 9.16 33.43
C THR A 217 61.98 10.51 32.98
N ILE A 218 61.40 11.10 31.93
CA ILE A 218 61.77 12.44 31.43
C ILE A 218 61.53 13.51 32.50
N ARG A 219 60.41 13.43 33.24
CA ARG A 219 60.12 14.31 34.38
C ARG A 219 61.17 14.20 35.49
N GLN A 220 61.58 12.99 35.87
CA GLN A 220 62.61 12.74 36.88
C GLN A 220 64.00 13.25 36.46
N LEU A 221 64.36 13.08 35.18
CA LEU A 221 65.55 13.70 34.58
C LEU A 221 65.47 15.23 34.69
N GLY A 222 64.36 15.84 34.29
CA GLY A 222 64.14 17.28 34.38
C GLY A 222 64.10 17.83 35.82
N GLU A 223 63.64 17.06 36.80
CA GLU A 223 63.76 17.40 38.23
C GLU A 223 65.21 17.34 38.71
N THR A 224 65.97 16.32 38.30
CA THR A 224 67.40 16.15 38.63
C THR A 224 68.26 17.26 38.02
N ALA A 225 68.02 17.61 36.74
CA ALA A 225 68.66 18.73 36.06
C ALA A 225 68.37 20.07 36.76
N ARG A 226 67.12 20.31 37.17
CA ARG A 226 66.73 21.51 37.93
C ARG A 226 67.39 21.58 39.30
N GLN A 227 67.53 20.46 40.01
CA GLN A 227 68.30 20.41 41.27
C GLN A 227 69.78 20.78 41.03
N LEU A 228 70.47 20.11 40.11
CA LEU A 228 71.88 20.38 39.79
C LEU A 228 72.13 21.82 39.33
N THR A 229 71.16 22.42 38.64
CA THR A 229 71.18 23.85 38.26
C THR A 229 71.02 24.76 39.49
N SER A 230 70.07 24.45 40.40
CA SER A 230 69.87 25.21 41.64
C SER A 230 71.05 25.12 42.61
N GLU A 231 71.77 24.00 42.58
CA GLU A 231 73.02 23.76 43.33
C GLU A 231 74.24 24.49 42.72
N GLN A 232 74.08 25.20 41.60
CA GLN A 232 75.13 25.91 40.85
C GLN A 232 76.31 25.01 40.44
N HIS A 233 76.00 23.80 39.92
CA HIS A 233 77.03 22.90 39.40
C HIS A 233 77.84 23.55 38.25
N PRO A 234 79.17 23.34 38.15
CA PRO A 234 79.99 23.93 37.07
C PRO A 234 79.50 23.60 35.66
N ASP A 235 78.94 22.41 35.44
CA ASP A 235 78.39 21.96 34.16
C ASP A 235 76.90 22.28 33.98
N SER A 236 76.32 23.18 34.79
CA SER A 236 74.88 23.51 34.76
C SER A 236 74.38 23.96 33.38
N ASP A 237 75.15 24.76 32.64
CA ASP A 237 74.83 25.13 31.25
C ASP A 237 74.76 23.91 30.32
N GLN A 238 75.68 22.94 30.48
CA GLN A 238 75.71 21.71 29.68
C GLN A 238 74.54 20.79 30.04
N ILE A 239 74.20 20.69 31.33
CA ILE A 239 73.04 19.97 31.85
C ILE A 239 71.75 20.57 31.30
N ALA A 240 71.61 21.90 31.29
CA ALA A 240 70.43 22.58 30.74
C ALA A 240 70.29 22.40 29.23
N VAL A 241 71.38 22.43 28.46
CA VAL A 241 71.38 22.12 27.03
C VAL A 241 70.99 20.65 26.78
N LYS A 242 71.55 19.72 27.56
CA LYS A 242 71.23 18.28 27.47
C LYS A 242 69.77 17.99 27.80
N GLN A 243 69.22 18.58 28.86
CA GLN A 243 67.80 18.46 29.17
C GLN A 243 66.94 19.02 28.04
N SER A 244 67.28 20.19 27.49
CA SER A 244 66.57 20.77 26.35
C SER A 244 66.69 19.95 25.06
N GLN A 245 67.67 19.05 24.93
CA GLN A 245 67.75 18.08 23.84
C GLN A 245 66.79 16.89 24.11
N VAL A 246 66.84 16.32 25.31
CA VAL A 246 65.94 15.24 25.77
C VAL A 246 64.47 15.66 25.66
N ASP A 247 64.11 16.84 26.16
CA ASP A 247 62.73 17.37 26.12
C ASP A 247 62.22 17.53 24.68
N LYS A 248 63.09 17.92 23.73
CA LYS A 248 62.74 18.07 22.30
C LYS A 248 62.58 16.73 21.60
N LEU A 249 63.44 15.76 21.88
CA LEU A 249 63.33 14.41 21.34
C LEU A 249 62.06 13.72 21.84
N TYR A 250 61.72 13.88 23.13
CA TYR A 250 60.48 13.36 23.68
C TYR A 250 59.23 14.01 23.05
N ALA A 251 59.24 15.33 22.85
CA ALA A 251 58.16 16.03 22.16
C ALA A 251 58.01 15.54 20.70
N GLY A 252 59.10 15.50 19.93
CA GLY A 252 59.07 15.03 18.54
C GLY A 252 58.66 13.56 18.40
N LEU A 253 59.03 12.69 19.34
CA LEU A 253 58.58 11.31 19.40
C LEU A 253 57.06 11.21 19.69
N LYS A 254 56.51 12.08 20.54
CA LYS A 254 55.06 12.14 20.81
C LYS A 254 54.28 12.71 19.61
N ASP A 255 54.82 13.71 18.93
CA ASP A 255 54.23 14.26 17.70
C ASP A 255 54.23 13.20 16.59
N LEU A 256 55.36 12.48 16.37
CA LEU A 256 55.47 11.39 15.40
C LEU A 256 54.54 10.20 15.73
N ALA A 257 54.35 9.89 17.01
CA ALA A 257 53.36 8.91 17.43
C ALA A 257 51.94 9.36 17.05
N GLY A 258 51.58 10.62 17.31
CA GLY A 258 50.29 11.20 16.91
C GLY A 258 50.06 11.19 15.39
N GLU A 259 51.06 11.58 14.60
CA GLU A 259 50.99 11.51 13.13
C GLU A 259 50.77 10.07 12.63
N ARG A 260 51.47 9.10 13.22
CA ARG A 260 51.29 7.68 12.87
C ARG A 260 49.92 7.16 13.28
N ARG A 261 49.42 7.55 14.46
CA ARG A 261 48.09 7.19 14.94
C ARG A 261 47.02 7.64 13.94
N ALA A 262 47.10 8.89 13.47
CA ALA A 262 46.21 9.42 12.44
C ALA A 262 46.32 8.64 11.12
N LYS A 263 47.54 8.37 10.63
CA LYS A 263 47.77 7.57 9.39
C LYS A 263 47.22 6.14 9.47
N LEU A 264 47.17 5.53 10.67
CA LEU A 264 46.61 4.19 10.90
C LEU A 264 45.09 4.21 11.09
N ASP A 265 44.55 5.24 11.74
CA ASP A 265 43.11 5.45 11.92
C ASP A 265 42.43 5.77 10.57
N GLU A 266 43.05 6.62 9.74
CA GLU A 266 42.67 6.82 8.32
C GLU A 266 42.62 5.47 7.56
N ALA A 267 43.72 4.71 7.57
CA ALA A 267 43.77 3.42 6.88
C ALA A 267 42.70 2.43 7.37
N LEU A 268 42.41 2.41 8.67
CA LEU A 268 41.35 1.59 9.25
C LEU A 268 39.95 2.05 8.80
N GLN A 269 39.67 3.35 8.84
CA GLN A 269 38.41 3.94 8.39
C GLN A 269 38.16 3.69 6.90
N LEU A 270 39.20 3.76 6.07
CA LEU A 270 39.14 3.43 4.65
C LEU A 270 38.75 1.95 4.41
N PHE A 271 39.40 1.00 5.10
CA PHE A 271 39.06 -0.42 4.96
C PHE A 271 37.66 -0.76 5.52
N MET A 272 37.25 -0.11 6.61
CA MET A 272 35.88 -0.26 7.14
C MET A 272 34.83 0.27 6.16
N LEU A 273 35.06 1.43 5.53
CA LEU A 273 34.17 1.96 4.51
C LEU A 273 34.12 1.05 3.27
N ASN A 274 35.26 0.54 2.78
CA ASN A 274 35.31 -0.39 1.65
C ASN A 274 34.40 -1.61 1.91
N ARG A 275 34.45 -2.20 3.11
CA ARG A 275 33.59 -3.34 3.47
C ARG A 275 32.10 -2.97 3.46
N GLU A 276 31.72 -1.83 4.03
CA GLU A 276 30.32 -1.37 4.04
C GLU A 276 29.80 -1.01 2.63
N VAL A 277 30.69 -0.62 1.70
CA VAL A 277 30.39 -0.48 0.26
C VAL A 277 30.21 -1.86 -0.38
N ASP A 278 31.18 -2.78 -0.23
CA ASP A 278 31.11 -4.14 -0.79
C ASP A 278 29.83 -4.89 -0.32
N ASP A 279 29.54 -4.85 0.98
CA ASP A 279 28.35 -5.45 1.62
C ASP A 279 27.01 -4.79 1.20
N LEU A 280 27.08 -3.65 0.51
CA LEU A 280 25.91 -2.93 -0.03
C LEU A 280 25.80 -3.10 -1.54
N GLU A 281 26.89 -3.08 -2.30
CA GLU A 281 26.92 -3.43 -3.72
C GLU A 281 26.49 -4.88 -3.96
N GLN A 282 26.99 -5.84 -3.17
CA GLN A 282 26.54 -7.24 -3.22
C GLN A 282 25.04 -7.36 -2.92
N TRP A 283 24.52 -6.55 -1.99
CA TRP A 283 23.08 -6.52 -1.68
C TRP A 283 22.26 -5.88 -2.80
N ILE A 284 22.79 -4.86 -3.50
CA ILE A 284 22.17 -4.27 -4.69
C ILE A 284 22.10 -5.32 -5.80
N ALA A 285 23.20 -6.01 -6.12
CA ALA A 285 23.24 -7.06 -7.15
C ALA A 285 22.23 -8.21 -6.87
N GLU A 286 22.06 -8.62 -5.61
CA GLU A 286 21.02 -9.59 -5.21
C GLU A 286 19.59 -9.08 -5.47
N ARG A 287 19.35 -7.77 -5.41
CA ARG A 287 18.06 -7.14 -5.72
C ARG A 287 17.85 -6.95 -7.22
N GLU A 288 18.91 -6.66 -7.98
CA GLU A 288 18.87 -6.56 -9.45
C GLU A 288 18.39 -7.87 -10.09
N VAL A 289 18.83 -9.03 -9.59
CA VAL A 289 18.37 -10.35 -10.07
C VAL A 289 16.84 -10.51 -9.96
N VAL A 290 16.21 -9.89 -8.95
CA VAL A 290 14.75 -9.90 -8.77
C VAL A 290 14.07 -8.84 -9.64
N ALA A 291 14.65 -7.65 -9.77
CA ALA A 291 14.15 -6.56 -10.60
C ALA A 291 14.20 -6.92 -12.11
N GLY A 292 15.31 -7.49 -12.58
CA GLY A 292 15.52 -7.96 -13.95
C GLY A 292 14.75 -9.23 -14.33
N SER A 293 13.84 -9.73 -13.49
CA SER A 293 12.99 -10.88 -13.83
C SER A 293 12.09 -10.57 -15.03
N HIS A 294 12.11 -11.44 -16.04
CA HIS A 294 11.34 -11.27 -17.27
C HIS A 294 9.92 -11.89 -17.20
N GLU A 295 9.53 -12.50 -16.07
CA GLU A 295 8.22 -13.16 -15.93
C GLU A 295 7.09 -12.12 -15.86
N LEU A 296 6.20 -12.06 -16.84
CA LEU A 296 5.10 -11.08 -16.88
C LEU A 296 3.75 -11.64 -16.41
N GLY A 297 3.72 -12.87 -15.88
CA GLY A 297 2.51 -13.63 -15.54
C GLY A 297 1.89 -14.35 -16.75
N GLN A 298 0.84 -15.15 -16.51
CA GLN A 298 0.19 -16.00 -17.53
C GLN A 298 -1.32 -15.76 -17.66
N ASP A 299 -1.98 -15.40 -16.57
CA ASP A 299 -3.39 -15.03 -16.47
C ASP A 299 -3.55 -13.86 -15.49
N TYR A 300 -4.74 -13.24 -15.42
CA TYR A 300 -4.95 -12.04 -14.61
C TYR A 300 -4.66 -12.23 -13.12
N ASP A 301 -4.91 -13.42 -12.57
CA ASP A 301 -4.72 -13.72 -11.15
C ASP A 301 -3.23 -13.89 -10.84
N HIS A 302 -2.49 -14.63 -11.67
CA HIS A 302 -1.03 -14.76 -11.57
C HIS A 302 -0.31 -13.41 -11.79
N VAL A 303 -0.70 -12.63 -12.81
CA VAL A 303 -0.12 -11.31 -13.07
C VAL A 303 -0.39 -10.35 -11.92
N THR A 304 -1.60 -10.40 -11.32
CA THR A 304 -1.94 -9.61 -10.13
C THR A 304 -1.09 -10.00 -8.93
N LEU A 305 -1.00 -11.29 -8.60
CA LEU A 305 -0.16 -11.78 -7.49
C LEU A 305 1.31 -11.34 -7.65
N LEU A 306 1.85 -11.46 -8.86
CA LEU A 306 3.23 -11.08 -9.15
C LEU A 306 3.44 -9.55 -9.07
N TRP A 307 2.48 -8.75 -9.54
CA TRP A 307 2.51 -7.29 -9.41
C TRP A 307 2.38 -6.82 -7.95
N GLU A 308 1.52 -7.44 -7.14
CA GLU A 308 1.36 -7.10 -5.71
C GLU A 308 2.64 -7.45 -4.94
N ARG A 309 3.17 -8.66 -5.11
CA ARG A 309 4.44 -9.10 -4.49
C ARG A 309 5.63 -8.26 -4.96
N PHE A 310 5.70 -7.89 -6.24
CA PHE A 310 6.80 -7.04 -6.74
C PHE A 310 6.69 -5.61 -6.20
N LYS A 311 5.48 -5.09 -6.00
CA LYS A 311 5.26 -3.77 -5.40
C LYS A 311 5.66 -3.71 -3.92
N GLU A 312 5.42 -4.78 -3.16
CA GLU A 312 5.95 -4.93 -1.79
C GLU A 312 7.48 -4.98 -1.81
N PHE A 313 8.06 -5.84 -2.66
CA PHE A 313 9.51 -5.93 -2.87
C PHE A 313 10.14 -4.59 -3.24
N ALA A 314 9.54 -3.83 -4.15
CA ALA A 314 10.02 -2.52 -4.59
C ALA A 314 10.09 -1.53 -3.42
N ARG A 315 8.97 -1.37 -2.69
CA ARG A 315 8.87 -0.44 -1.55
C ARG A 315 9.83 -0.81 -0.41
N ASP A 316 9.96 -2.09 -0.11
CA ASP A 316 10.82 -2.56 0.98
C ASP A 316 12.31 -2.53 0.57
N THR A 317 12.62 -2.64 -0.72
CA THR A 317 13.98 -2.40 -1.26
C THR A 317 14.32 -0.92 -1.24
N GLU A 318 13.42 -0.03 -1.69
CA GLU A 318 13.58 1.43 -1.65
C GLU A 318 13.84 1.92 -0.22
N ALA A 319 13.04 1.46 0.76
CA ALA A 319 13.18 1.86 2.15
C ALA A 319 14.51 1.42 2.78
N ILE A 320 14.88 0.14 2.66
CA ILE A 320 16.11 -0.40 3.26
C ILE A 320 17.35 0.12 2.53
N GLY A 321 17.29 0.18 1.20
CA GLY A 321 18.41 0.64 0.37
C GLY A 321 18.68 2.13 0.55
N SER A 322 17.65 2.98 0.57
CA SER A 322 17.83 4.41 0.81
C SER A 322 18.40 4.72 2.19
N GLU A 323 18.11 3.91 3.22
CA GLU A 323 18.72 4.07 4.55
C GLU A 323 20.20 3.65 4.54
N ARG A 324 20.53 2.47 4.00
CA ARG A 324 21.93 1.99 3.92
C ARG A 324 22.80 2.88 3.04
N VAL A 325 22.33 3.25 1.84
CA VAL A 325 23.05 4.13 0.91
C VAL A 325 23.26 5.51 1.54
N ALA A 326 22.27 6.08 2.25
CA ALA A 326 22.45 7.34 2.97
C ALA A 326 23.47 7.24 4.12
N ALA A 327 23.51 6.12 4.84
CA ALA A 327 24.49 5.88 5.90
C ALA A 327 25.92 5.79 5.36
N VAL A 328 26.15 4.98 4.31
CA VAL A 328 27.47 4.82 3.67
C VAL A 328 27.93 6.13 3.02
N ASN A 329 27.04 6.82 2.29
CA ASN A 329 27.29 8.18 1.77
C ASN A 329 27.69 9.15 2.89
N GLY A 330 27.00 9.10 4.03
CA GLY A 330 27.28 9.94 5.19
C GLY A 330 28.66 9.69 5.82
N ILE A 331 29.15 8.44 5.81
CA ILE A 331 30.51 8.10 6.24
C ILE A 331 31.53 8.62 5.22
N ALA A 332 31.32 8.37 3.92
CA ALA A 332 32.19 8.85 2.85
C ALA A 332 32.33 10.39 2.87
N ASP A 333 31.22 11.13 2.99
CA ASP A 333 31.23 12.60 3.09
C ASP A 333 31.95 13.10 4.36
N GLN A 334 31.85 12.39 5.49
CA GLN A 334 32.62 12.73 6.69
C GLN A 334 34.12 12.60 6.46
N LEU A 335 34.60 11.48 5.89
CA LEU A 335 36.03 11.27 5.60
C LEU A 335 36.57 12.28 4.59
N ILE A 336 35.82 12.57 3.51
CA ILE A 336 36.17 13.60 2.52
C ILE A 336 36.22 14.99 3.18
N SER A 337 35.26 15.33 4.06
CA SER A 337 35.22 16.62 4.75
C SER A 337 36.35 16.79 5.79
N ALA A 338 36.84 15.69 6.36
CA ALA A 338 38.00 15.67 7.26
C ALA A 338 39.34 15.82 6.51
N GLY A 339 39.36 15.63 5.19
CA GLY A 339 40.58 15.71 4.37
C GLY A 339 41.42 14.44 4.34
N HIS A 340 40.79 13.26 4.56
CA HIS A 340 41.41 11.93 4.54
C HIS A 340 42.33 11.72 3.31
N SER A 341 43.51 11.09 3.47
CA SER A 341 44.51 11.06 2.39
C SER A 341 44.01 10.44 1.08
N ASP A 342 43.15 9.43 1.19
CA ASP A 342 42.58 8.67 0.06
C ASP A 342 41.18 9.17 -0.36
N SER A 343 40.85 10.45 -0.09
CA SER A 343 39.54 11.06 -0.39
C SER A 343 39.07 10.92 -1.85
N ALA A 344 40.00 10.81 -2.81
CA ALA A 344 39.66 10.57 -4.22
C ALA A 344 39.05 9.18 -4.43
N THR A 345 39.69 8.14 -3.88
CA THR A 345 39.20 6.76 -3.92
C THR A 345 37.85 6.61 -3.20
N ILE A 346 37.70 7.31 -2.07
CA ILE A 346 36.43 7.36 -1.32
C ILE A 346 35.31 7.99 -2.16
N ALA A 347 35.60 9.04 -2.94
CA ALA A 347 34.64 9.63 -3.85
C ALA A 347 34.30 8.69 -5.03
N GLU A 348 35.28 8.00 -5.62
CA GLU A 348 35.04 7.01 -6.68
C GLU A 348 34.14 5.84 -6.21
N TRP A 349 34.37 5.29 -5.02
CA TRP A 349 33.50 4.27 -4.42
C TRP A 349 32.10 4.82 -4.11
N LYS A 350 32.02 6.04 -3.59
CA LYS A 350 30.75 6.71 -3.30
C LYS A 350 29.93 6.89 -4.57
N ASP A 351 30.53 7.41 -5.63
CA ASP A 351 29.83 7.67 -6.88
C ASP A 351 29.39 6.36 -7.55
N GLY A 352 30.25 5.33 -7.61
CA GLY A 352 29.90 4.00 -8.15
C GLY A 352 28.75 3.32 -7.40
N LEU A 353 28.76 3.36 -6.06
CA LEU A 353 27.65 2.86 -5.23
C LEU A 353 26.33 3.60 -5.52
N ASN A 354 26.37 4.92 -5.76
CA ASN A 354 25.18 5.69 -6.09
C ASN A 354 24.70 5.40 -7.53
N GLU A 355 25.60 5.19 -8.49
CA GLU A 355 25.24 4.74 -9.85
C GLU A 355 24.52 3.38 -9.81
N ALA A 356 25.11 2.37 -9.16
CA ALA A 356 24.49 1.04 -8.99
C ALA A 356 23.13 1.12 -8.26
N TRP A 357 22.98 2.04 -7.29
CA TRP A 357 21.70 2.28 -6.64
C TRP A 357 20.65 2.94 -7.56
N GLN A 358 21.04 3.84 -8.47
CA GLN A 358 20.12 4.39 -9.48
C GLN A 358 19.73 3.34 -10.52
N ASP A 359 20.67 2.55 -11.03
CA ASP A 359 20.40 1.48 -11.99
C ASP A 359 19.40 0.45 -11.45
N LEU A 360 19.53 0.05 -10.17
CA LEU A 360 18.55 -0.80 -9.50
C LEU A 360 17.17 -0.12 -9.38
N LEU A 361 17.09 1.18 -9.13
CA LEU A 361 15.82 1.91 -9.08
C LEU A 361 15.16 2.01 -10.48
N GLU A 362 15.93 2.25 -11.55
CA GLU A 362 15.41 2.22 -12.93
C GLU A 362 14.95 0.81 -13.34
N LEU A 363 15.68 -0.24 -12.93
CA LEU A 363 15.24 -1.63 -13.11
C LEU A 363 13.93 -1.92 -12.35
N ILE A 364 13.78 -1.42 -11.13
CA ILE A 364 12.55 -1.55 -10.34
C ILE A 364 11.38 -0.77 -10.96
N GLU A 365 11.59 0.45 -11.45
CA GLU A 365 10.54 1.22 -12.13
C GLU A 365 10.11 0.55 -13.44
N THR A 366 11.05 0.27 -14.35
CA THR A 366 10.75 -0.34 -15.66
C THR A 366 10.03 -1.68 -15.49
N ARG A 367 10.46 -2.51 -14.53
CA ARG A 367 9.79 -3.76 -14.14
C ARG A 367 8.38 -3.53 -13.60
N THR A 368 8.17 -2.51 -12.76
CA THR A 368 6.86 -2.13 -12.23
C THR A 368 5.91 -1.68 -13.35
N GLN A 369 6.39 -0.86 -14.29
CA GLN A 369 5.64 -0.43 -15.47
C GLN A 369 5.27 -1.61 -16.36
N MET A 370 6.21 -2.54 -16.63
CA MET A 370 5.95 -3.74 -17.43
C MET A 370 4.92 -4.68 -16.78
N LEU A 371 5.00 -4.93 -15.47
CA LEU A 371 3.99 -5.72 -14.75
C LEU A 371 2.62 -5.03 -14.73
N ALA A 372 2.57 -3.70 -14.58
CA ALA A 372 1.32 -2.94 -14.64
C ALA A 372 0.67 -3.03 -16.03
N ALA A 373 1.45 -2.89 -17.11
CA ALA A 373 0.95 -3.03 -18.49
C ALA A 373 0.44 -4.46 -18.78
N SER A 374 1.20 -5.48 -18.35
CA SER A 374 0.73 -6.88 -18.41
C SER A 374 -0.60 -7.06 -17.66
N ARG A 375 -0.72 -6.47 -16.45
CA ARG A 375 -1.94 -6.56 -15.64
C ARG A 375 -3.14 -5.90 -16.30
N GLU A 376 -2.99 -4.71 -16.90
CA GLU A 376 -4.06 -4.07 -17.65
C GLU A 376 -4.51 -4.92 -18.85
N LEU A 377 -3.58 -5.50 -19.60
CA LEU A 377 -3.89 -6.36 -20.75
C LEU A 377 -4.61 -7.65 -20.33
N HIS A 378 -4.15 -8.33 -19.28
CA HIS A 378 -4.79 -9.55 -18.78
C HIS A 378 -6.13 -9.25 -18.08
N LYS A 379 -6.29 -8.11 -17.40
CA LYS A 379 -7.57 -7.61 -16.89
C LYS A 379 -8.57 -7.45 -18.03
N PHE A 380 -8.19 -6.76 -19.11
CA PHE A 380 -9.06 -6.54 -20.27
C PHE A 380 -9.59 -7.87 -20.86
N PHE A 381 -8.73 -8.89 -21.00
CA PHE A 381 -9.17 -10.21 -21.47
C PHE A 381 -10.06 -10.95 -20.47
N HIS A 382 -9.84 -10.79 -19.16
CA HIS A 382 -10.72 -11.32 -18.11
C HIS A 382 -12.11 -10.65 -18.18
N ASP A 383 -12.16 -9.32 -18.19
CA ASP A 383 -13.39 -8.53 -18.23
C ASP A 383 -14.20 -8.78 -19.51
N CYS A 384 -13.53 -8.90 -20.67
CA CYS A 384 -14.19 -9.31 -21.91
C CYS A 384 -14.88 -10.66 -21.78
N LYS A 385 -14.20 -11.66 -21.18
CA LYS A 385 -14.72 -13.02 -21.01
C LYS A 385 -15.89 -13.06 -20.03
N ASP A 386 -15.81 -12.33 -18.92
CA ASP A 386 -16.88 -12.26 -17.92
C ASP A 386 -18.10 -11.49 -18.44
N VAL A 387 -17.92 -10.31 -19.04
CA VAL A 387 -19.02 -9.53 -19.62
C VAL A 387 -19.68 -10.29 -20.78
N LEU A 388 -18.91 -10.97 -21.64
CA LEU A 388 -19.45 -11.86 -22.67
C LEU A 388 -20.30 -12.99 -22.05
N GLY A 389 -19.79 -13.64 -21.00
CA GLY A 389 -20.51 -14.66 -20.24
C GLY A 389 -21.84 -14.15 -19.69
N ARG A 390 -21.83 -12.97 -19.05
CA ARG A 390 -23.03 -12.34 -18.46
C ARG A 390 -24.02 -11.82 -19.52
N ILE A 391 -23.55 -11.39 -20.70
CA ILE A 391 -24.41 -11.10 -21.87
C ILE A 391 -25.09 -12.37 -22.38
N LEU A 392 -24.34 -13.46 -22.55
CA LEU A 392 -24.87 -14.73 -23.02
C LEU A 392 -25.84 -15.36 -22.00
N GLU A 393 -25.57 -15.26 -20.69
CA GLU A 393 -26.51 -15.65 -19.64
C GLU A 393 -27.83 -14.88 -19.76
N LYS A 394 -27.76 -13.55 -19.87
CA LYS A 394 -28.95 -12.71 -20.08
C LYS A 394 -29.70 -13.07 -21.36
N GLN A 395 -29.00 -13.38 -22.46
CA GLN A 395 -29.62 -13.84 -23.71
C GLN A 395 -30.40 -15.15 -23.51
N HIS A 396 -29.86 -16.13 -22.79
CA HIS A 396 -30.54 -17.40 -22.52
C HIS A 396 -31.66 -17.29 -21.45
N SER A 397 -31.60 -16.28 -20.57
CA SER A 397 -32.65 -16.01 -19.58
C SER A 397 -33.97 -15.47 -20.19
N MET A 398 -33.97 -15.13 -21.48
CA MET A 398 -35.11 -14.52 -22.16
C MET A 398 -36.18 -15.54 -22.56
N SER A 399 -37.33 -15.46 -21.91
CA SER A 399 -38.53 -16.20 -22.30
C SER A 399 -39.10 -15.69 -23.64
N ASP A 400 -39.59 -16.60 -24.48
CA ASP A 400 -40.33 -16.28 -25.71
C ASP A 400 -41.84 -16.06 -25.49
N GLU A 401 -42.37 -16.24 -24.27
CA GLU A 401 -43.81 -16.12 -24.00
C GLU A 401 -44.39 -14.76 -24.39
N LEU A 402 -45.50 -14.77 -25.15
CA LEU A 402 -46.21 -13.54 -25.57
C LEU A 402 -47.45 -13.23 -24.70
N GLY A 403 -47.94 -14.18 -23.91
CA GLY A 403 -49.17 -14.05 -23.11
C GLY A 403 -50.40 -14.68 -23.77
N ARG A 404 -51.48 -14.83 -23.00
CA ARG A 404 -52.75 -15.47 -23.42
C ARG A 404 -53.94 -14.50 -23.47
N ASP A 405 -53.78 -13.30 -22.94
CA ASP A 405 -54.81 -12.28 -22.78
C ASP A 405 -54.16 -10.89 -22.61
N ALA A 406 -54.94 -9.81 -22.77
CA ALA A 406 -54.44 -8.44 -22.65
C ALA A 406 -53.76 -8.13 -21.30
N GLY A 407 -54.19 -8.76 -20.20
CA GLY A 407 -53.62 -8.59 -18.86
C GLY A 407 -52.27 -9.29 -18.70
N SER A 408 -52.15 -10.55 -19.14
CA SER A 408 -50.87 -11.26 -19.14
C SER A 408 -49.84 -10.62 -20.09
N VAL A 409 -50.27 -10.14 -21.26
CA VAL A 409 -49.43 -9.32 -22.16
C VAL A 409 -48.95 -8.05 -21.46
N SER A 410 -49.85 -7.30 -20.82
CA SER A 410 -49.51 -6.07 -20.08
C SER A 410 -48.62 -6.32 -18.85
N ALA A 411 -48.58 -7.56 -18.33
CA ALA A 411 -47.63 -7.98 -17.31
C ALA A 411 -46.26 -8.35 -17.92
N LEU A 412 -46.24 -9.06 -19.04
CA LEU A 412 -45.01 -9.43 -19.77
C LEU A 412 -44.30 -8.20 -20.34
N GLN A 413 -45.02 -7.22 -20.90
CA GLN A 413 -44.47 -5.94 -21.33
C GLN A 413 -43.75 -5.21 -20.19
N ARG A 414 -44.34 -5.16 -18.99
CA ARG A 414 -43.70 -4.55 -17.80
C ARG A 414 -42.49 -5.34 -17.31
N LYS A 415 -42.55 -6.68 -17.31
CA LYS A 415 -41.37 -7.53 -17.02
C LYS A 415 -40.23 -7.27 -18.01
N HIS A 416 -40.54 -7.18 -19.31
CA HIS A 416 -39.58 -6.86 -20.38
C HIS A 416 -38.99 -5.46 -20.20
N GLN A 417 -39.81 -4.47 -19.84
CA GLN A 417 -39.31 -3.12 -19.56
C GLN A 417 -38.35 -3.08 -18.36
N ASN A 418 -38.60 -3.86 -17.31
CA ASN A 418 -37.67 -3.98 -16.17
C ASN A 418 -36.35 -4.64 -16.61
N PHE A 419 -36.40 -5.73 -17.38
CA PHE A 419 -35.21 -6.39 -17.93
C PHE A 419 -34.36 -5.43 -18.78
N LEU A 420 -35.00 -4.56 -19.58
CA LEU A 420 -34.32 -3.50 -20.33
C LEU A 420 -33.66 -2.43 -19.43
N GLN A 421 -34.08 -2.26 -18.17
CA GLN A 421 -33.37 -1.42 -17.20
C GLN A 421 -32.19 -2.16 -16.56
N ASP A 422 -32.35 -3.44 -16.22
CA ASP A 422 -31.26 -4.27 -15.70
C ASP A 422 -30.06 -4.30 -16.66
N LEU A 423 -30.34 -4.40 -17.98
CA LEU A 423 -29.34 -4.37 -19.04
C LEU A 423 -28.52 -3.08 -19.13
N LEU A 424 -28.95 -1.95 -18.55
CA LEU A 424 -28.17 -0.70 -18.57
C LEU A 424 -26.81 -0.85 -17.88
N THR A 425 -26.72 -1.75 -16.90
CA THR A 425 -25.46 -2.08 -16.22
C THR A 425 -24.46 -2.75 -17.15
N LEU A 426 -24.91 -3.75 -17.93
CA LEU A 426 -24.11 -4.39 -18.97
C LEU A 426 -23.75 -3.43 -20.09
N GLN A 427 -24.66 -2.51 -20.48
CA GLN A 427 -24.35 -1.48 -21.48
C GLN A 427 -23.14 -0.63 -21.07
N SER A 428 -23.10 -0.19 -19.80
CA SER A 428 -21.98 0.59 -19.28
C SER A 428 -20.66 -0.21 -19.25
N GLN A 429 -20.73 -1.52 -19.02
CA GLN A 429 -19.55 -2.40 -19.01
C GLN A 429 -19.04 -2.71 -20.42
N VAL A 430 -19.94 -2.87 -21.41
CA VAL A 430 -19.55 -2.95 -22.82
C VAL A 430 -18.87 -1.65 -23.26
N GLN A 431 -19.42 -0.49 -22.90
CA GLN A 431 -18.79 0.81 -23.19
C GLN A 431 -17.39 0.94 -22.56
N GLN A 432 -17.24 0.55 -21.28
CA GLN A 432 -15.93 0.51 -20.63
C GLN A 432 -14.94 -0.43 -21.36
N ILE A 433 -15.37 -1.60 -21.84
CA ILE A 433 -14.54 -2.50 -22.64
C ILE A 433 -14.10 -1.84 -23.94
N GLN A 434 -14.95 -1.06 -24.61
CA GLN A 434 -14.55 -0.32 -25.82
C GLN A 434 -13.55 0.81 -25.51
N GLU A 435 -13.70 1.51 -24.39
CA GLU A 435 -12.77 2.55 -23.93
C GLU A 435 -11.40 1.96 -23.52
N GLU A 436 -11.39 0.87 -22.76
CA GLU A 436 -10.16 0.13 -22.39
C GLU A 436 -9.49 -0.50 -23.63
N SER A 437 -10.27 -1.06 -24.57
CA SER A 437 -9.78 -1.55 -25.86
C SER A 437 -9.10 -0.44 -26.66
N ALA A 438 -9.73 0.72 -26.80
CA ALA A 438 -9.15 1.87 -27.51
C ALA A 438 -7.87 2.40 -26.85
N LYS A 439 -7.78 2.38 -25.51
CA LYS A 439 -6.53 2.68 -24.77
C LYS A 439 -5.43 1.68 -25.11
N LEU A 440 -5.73 0.38 -25.03
CA LEU A 440 -4.75 -0.69 -25.26
C LEU A 440 -4.33 -0.81 -26.73
N GLN A 441 -5.21 -0.53 -27.69
CA GLN A 441 -4.87 -0.45 -29.12
C GLN A 441 -3.91 0.71 -29.45
N ALA A 442 -3.78 1.71 -28.58
CA ALA A 442 -2.80 2.78 -28.74
C ALA A 442 -1.40 2.41 -28.20
N SER A 443 -1.30 1.46 -27.27
CA SER A 443 -0.03 1.01 -26.67
C SER A 443 0.50 -0.31 -27.25
N TYR A 444 -0.37 -1.17 -27.77
CA TYR A 444 -0.01 -2.47 -28.35
C TYR A 444 -0.12 -2.46 -29.88
N ALA A 445 0.78 -3.19 -30.53
CA ALA A 445 0.83 -3.35 -31.98
C ALA A 445 0.81 -4.84 -32.40
N GLY A 446 0.87 -5.11 -33.71
CA GLY A 446 1.02 -6.45 -34.26
C GLY A 446 -0.14 -7.38 -33.88
N ASP A 447 0.18 -8.63 -33.53
CA ASP A 447 -0.84 -9.65 -33.24
C ASP A 447 -1.57 -9.44 -31.90
N LYS A 448 -0.97 -8.75 -30.92
CA LYS A 448 -1.67 -8.41 -29.68
C LYS A 448 -2.73 -7.33 -29.88
N ALA A 449 -2.48 -6.34 -30.75
CA ALA A 449 -3.51 -5.38 -31.16
C ALA A 449 -4.71 -6.07 -31.85
N LYS A 450 -4.43 -7.05 -32.74
CA LYS A 450 -5.47 -7.88 -33.38
C LYS A 450 -6.24 -8.68 -32.34
N GLU A 451 -5.56 -9.29 -31.37
CA GLU A 451 -6.23 -10.06 -30.31
C GLU A 451 -7.16 -9.19 -29.46
N ILE A 452 -6.71 -8.00 -29.03
CA ILE A 452 -7.54 -7.00 -28.33
C ILE A 452 -8.79 -6.67 -29.14
N THR A 453 -8.61 -6.26 -30.40
CA THR A 453 -9.68 -5.89 -31.33
C THR A 453 -10.69 -7.04 -31.52
N ASN A 454 -10.21 -8.28 -31.63
CA ASN A 454 -11.07 -9.45 -31.80
C ASN A 454 -11.95 -9.73 -30.57
N ARG A 455 -11.46 -9.51 -29.33
CA ARG A 455 -12.28 -9.71 -28.13
C ARG A 455 -13.29 -8.58 -27.91
N GLU A 456 -12.91 -7.34 -28.22
CA GLU A 456 -13.86 -6.23 -28.26
C GLU A 456 -15.00 -6.54 -29.24
N ALA A 457 -14.67 -6.96 -30.46
CA ALA A 457 -15.66 -7.31 -31.48
C ALA A 457 -16.56 -8.49 -31.05
N GLU A 458 -16.03 -9.49 -30.33
CA GLU A 458 -16.80 -10.59 -29.77
C GLU A 458 -17.85 -10.11 -28.76
N VAL A 459 -17.45 -9.27 -27.80
CA VAL A 459 -18.34 -8.66 -26.79
C VAL A 459 -19.38 -7.73 -27.43
N VAL A 460 -18.96 -6.85 -28.32
CA VAL A 460 -19.82 -5.86 -28.99
C VAL A 460 -20.83 -6.56 -29.93
N SER A 461 -20.43 -7.62 -30.63
CA SER A 461 -21.32 -8.43 -31.46
C SER A 461 -22.38 -9.17 -30.63
N ALA A 462 -21.97 -9.80 -29.52
CA ALA A 462 -22.90 -10.45 -28.61
C ALA A 462 -23.89 -9.45 -27.99
N TRP A 463 -23.42 -8.26 -27.61
CA TRP A 463 -24.26 -7.17 -27.12
C TRP A 463 -25.27 -6.69 -28.16
N ALA A 464 -24.84 -6.42 -29.40
CA ALA A 464 -25.71 -6.00 -30.49
C ALA A 464 -26.77 -7.06 -30.82
N ASN A 465 -26.42 -8.35 -30.77
CA ASN A 465 -27.38 -9.45 -30.92
C ASN A 465 -28.42 -9.46 -29.79
N LEU A 466 -28.00 -9.33 -28.53
CA LEU A 466 -28.90 -9.23 -27.39
C LEU A 466 -29.85 -8.02 -27.51
N GLN A 467 -29.35 -6.85 -27.93
CA GLN A 467 -30.17 -5.68 -28.21
C GLN A 467 -31.22 -5.95 -29.30
N GLY A 468 -30.82 -6.58 -30.43
CA GLY A 468 -31.74 -6.94 -31.51
C GLY A 468 -32.84 -7.92 -31.09
N LEU A 469 -32.50 -8.93 -30.29
CA LEU A 469 -33.47 -9.87 -29.70
C LEU A 469 -34.41 -9.16 -28.72
N CYS A 470 -33.89 -8.24 -27.90
CA CYS A 470 -34.68 -7.43 -26.97
C CYS A 470 -35.66 -6.48 -27.68
N GLU A 471 -35.26 -5.91 -28.82
CA GLU A 471 -36.11 -5.08 -29.68
C GLU A 471 -37.21 -5.93 -30.33
N GLY A 472 -36.83 -7.05 -30.97
CA GLY A 472 -37.78 -7.98 -31.60
C GLY A 472 -38.81 -8.54 -30.62
N ARG A 473 -38.42 -8.84 -29.38
CA ARG A 473 -39.37 -9.23 -28.32
C ARG A 473 -40.27 -8.08 -27.88
N ARG A 474 -39.75 -6.84 -27.78
CA ARG A 474 -40.58 -5.66 -27.45
C ARG A 474 -41.65 -5.43 -28.50
N GLN A 475 -41.28 -5.49 -29.78
CA GLN A 475 -42.22 -5.33 -30.90
C GLN A 475 -43.27 -6.44 -30.92
N LYS A 476 -42.88 -7.72 -30.81
CA LYS A 476 -43.82 -8.85 -30.70
C LYS A 476 -44.83 -8.65 -29.56
N LEU A 477 -44.36 -8.27 -28.36
CA LEU A 477 -45.23 -8.03 -27.20
C LEU A 477 -46.16 -6.81 -27.38
N ALA A 478 -45.73 -5.77 -28.11
CA ALA A 478 -46.58 -4.64 -28.45
C ALA A 478 -47.68 -5.06 -29.45
N ASP A 479 -47.30 -5.76 -30.51
CA ASP A 479 -48.21 -6.29 -31.55
C ASP A 479 -49.21 -7.32 -30.99
N THR A 480 -48.82 -8.17 -30.03
CA THR A 480 -49.77 -9.03 -29.29
C THR A 480 -50.74 -8.19 -28.43
N GLY A 481 -50.28 -7.06 -27.88
CA GLY A 481 -51.13 -6.12 -27.13
C GLY A 481 -52.20 -5.47 -28.03
N ASP A 482 -51.79 -4.96 -29.20
CA ASP A 482 -52.72 -4.41 -30.19
C ASP A 482 -53.67 -5.48 -30.76
N LEU A 483 -53.23 -6.75 -30.90
CA LEU A 483 -54.11 -7.87 -31.27
C LEU A 483 -55.26 -8.06 -30.25
N PHE A 484 -54.96 -8.17 -28.95
CA PHE A 484 -56.00 -8.34 -27.94
C PHE A 484 -56.87 -7.09 -27.76
N LYS A 485 -56.33 -5.90 -28.01
CA LYS A 485 -57.10 -4.65 -28.08
C LYS A 485 -58.09 -4.70 -29.25
N PHE A 486 -57.65 -5.09 -30.44
CA PHE A 486 -58.49 -5.31 -31.62
C PHE A 486 -59.58 -6.37 -31.36
N PHE A 487 -59.24 -7.54 -30.82
CA PHE A 487 -60.23 -8.58 -30.49
C PHE A 487 -61.25 -8.12 -29.44
N ASN A 488 -60.87 -7.30 -28.47
CA ASN A 488 -61.83 -6.71 -27.52
C ASN A 488 -62.73 -5.66 -28.17
N MET A 489 -62.21 -4.84 -29.09
CA MET A 489 -63.03 -3.89 -29.88
C MET A 489 -64.05 -4.65 -30.75
N VAL A 490 -63.61 -5.69 -31.48
CA VAL A 490 -64.50 -6.56 -32.27
C VAL A 490 -65.57 -7.17 -31.37
N ARG A 491 -65.21 -7.81 -30.25
CA ARG A 491 -66.17 -8.45 -29.34
C ARG A 491 -67.19 -7.45 -28.78
N THR A 492 -66.74 -6.25 -28.40
CA THR A 492 -67.62 -5.21 -27.85
C THR A 492 -68.60 -4.69 -28.91
N LEU A 493 -68.12 -4.49 -30.15
CA LEU A 493 -68.98 -4.07 -31.26
C LEU A 493 -69.98 -5.16 -31.66
N MET A 494 -69.55 -6.43 -31.76
CA MET A 494 -70.44 -7.56 -32.06
C MET A 494 -71.58 -7.68 -31.03
N LEU A 495 -71.26 -7.68 -29.73
CA LEU A 495 -72.26 -7.78 -28.66
C LEU A 495 -73.23 -6.58 -28.66
N TRP A 496 -72.76 -5.38 -28.99
CA TRP A 496 -73.63 -4.20 -29.14
C TRP A 496 -74.52 -4.29 -30.40
N MET A 497 -74.01 -4.78 -31.54
CA MET A 497 -74.82 -5.00 -32.74
C MET A 497 -75.92 -6.03 -32.49
N ASP A 498 -75.60 -7.12 -31.79
CA ASP A 498 -76.56 -8.18 -31.44
C ASP A 498 -77.66 -7.67 -30.48
N ASP A 499 -77.34 -6.70 -29.61
CA ASP A 499 -78.32 -6.04 -28.75
C ASP A 499 -79.19 -5.04 -29.52
N VAL A 500 -78.63 -4.22 -30.41
CA VAL A 500 -79.43 -3.32 -31.27
C VAL A 500 -80.36 -4.13 -32.19
N VAL A 501 -79.88 -5.24 -32.78
CA VAL A 501 -80.75 -6.18 -33.53
C VAL A 501 -81.86 -6.74 -32.63
N ARG A 502 -81.57 -7.07 -31.37
CA ARG A 502 -82.59 -7.52 -30.41
C ARG A 502 -83.63 -6.43 -30.14
N GLN A 503 -83.21 -5.21 -29.83
CA GLN A 503 -84.10 -4.06 -29.59
C GLN A 503 -84.99 -3.73 -30.79
N MET A 504 -84.47 -3.88 -32.02
CA MET A 504 -85.28 -3.75 -33.24
C MET A 504 -86.34 -4.86 -33.37
N ASN A 505 -86.05 -6.08 -32.91
CA ASN A 505 -86.99 -7.20 -33.02
C ASN A 505 -88.10 -7.19 -31.93
N THR A 506 -87.96 -6.42 -30.84
CA THR A 506 -88.84 -6.50 -29.66
C THR A 506 -90.01 -5.49 -29.61
N SER A 507 -90.32 -4.78 -30.70
CA SER A 507 -91.46 -3.84 -30.73
C SER A 507 -92.82 -4.52 -30.71
N GLU A 508 -93.75 -3.99 -29.92
CA GLU A 508 -95.18 -4.35 -29.98
C GLU A 508 -95.82 -3.97 -31.32
N LYS A 509 -97.01 -4.54 -31.60
CA LYS A 509 -97.83 -4.11 -32.73
C LYS A 509 -98.46 -2.74 -32.42
N PRO A 510 -98.34 -1.74 -33.31
CA PRO A 510 -99.05 -0.47 -33.15
C PRO A 510 -100.57 -0.70 -33.21
N ARG A 511 -101.33 0.20 -32.59
CA ARG A 511 -102.80 0.15 -32.47
C ARG A 511 -103.50 1.28 -33.24
N ASP A 512 -102.78 2.35 -33.51
CA ASP A 512 -103.23 3.60 -34.11
C ASP A 512 -102.04 4.31 -34.78
N VAL A 513 -102.30 5.38 -35.53
CA VAL A 513 -101.26 6.16 -36.23
C VAL A 513 -100.19 6.68 -35.26
N SER A 514 -100.59 7.23 -34.11
CA SER A 514 -99.66 7.77 -33.09
C SER A 514 -98.73 6.67 -32.53
N GLY A 515 -99.24 5.46 -32.35
CA GLY A 515 -98.44 4.29 -32.00
C GLY A 515 -97.41 3.90 -33.06
N VAL A 516 -97.72 4.04 -34.36
CA VAL A 516 -96.73 3.83 -35.43
C VAL A 516 -95.66 4.93 -35.41
N GLU A 517 -96.07 6.19 -35.28
CA GLU A 517 -95.15 7.35 -35.24
C GLU A 517 -94.18 7.26 -34.05
N LEU A 518 -94.63 6.78 -32.89
CA LEU A 518 -93.77 6.48 -31.74
C LEU A 518 -92.76 5.35 -32.02
N LEU A 519 -93.19 4.26 -32.67
CA LEU A 519 -92.29 3.17 -33.07
C LEU A 519 -91.24 3.63 -34.09
N MET A 520 -91.63 4.50 -35.04
CA MET A 520 -90.70 5.13 -35.98
C MET A 520 -89.72 6.07 -35.26
N ASN A 521 -90.17 6.89 -34.31
CA ASN A 521 -89.29 7.75 -33.53
C ASN A 521 -88.24 6.94 -32.74
N ASN A 522 -88.67 5.87 -32.08
CA ASN A 522 -87.77 4.93 -31.39
C ASN A 522 -86.78 4.26 -32.37
N HIS A 523 -87.22 3.86 -33.55
CA HIS A 523 -86.36 3.26 -34.57
C HIS A 523 -85.35 4.27 -35.15
N GLN A 524 -85.73 5.55 -35.25
CA GLN A 524 -84.83 6.64 -35.61
C GLN A 524 -83.83 7.00 -34.49
N SER A 525 -84.19 6.79 -33.22
CA SER A 525 -83.22 6.87 -32.11
C SER A 525 -82.16 5.78 -32.24
N LEU A 526 -82.55 4.53 -32.54
CA LEU A 526 -81.60 3.45 -32.81
C LEU A 526 -80.71 3.76 -34.02
N LYS A 527 -81.21 4.48 -35.04
CA LYS A 527 -80.37 4.97 -36.16
C LYS A 527 -79.29 5.94 -35.69
N ALA A 528 -79.68 6.92 -34.86
CA ALA A 528 -78.73 7.87 -34.30
C ALA A 528 -77.67 7.19 -33.40
N GLU A 529 -78.04 6.15 -32.65
CA GLU A 529 -77.09 5.32 -31.89
C GLU A 529 -76.12 4.54 -32.79
N ILE A 530 -76.60 4.01 -33.92
CA ILE A 530 -75.76 3.33 -34.91
C ILE A 530 -74.76 4.29 -35.53
N ASP A 531 -75.23 5.45 -36.00
CA ASP A 531 -74.39 6.44 -36.67
C ASP A 531 -73.38 7.07 -35.69
N ALA A 532 -73.76 7.29 -34.42
CA ALA A 532 -72.85 7.70 -33.35
C ALA A 532 -71.83 6.61 -32.93
N ARG A 533 -71.96 5.38 -33.44
CA ARG A 533 -70.98 4.31 -33.24
C ARG A 533 -69.95 4.19 -34.38
N GLU A 534 -70.15 4.87 -35.51
CA GLU A 534 -69.35 4.71 -36.73
C GLU A 534 -67.83 4.91 -36.54
N ASP A 535 -67.43 5.89 -35.73
CA ASP A 535 -66.01 6.12 -35.38
C ASP A 535 -65.35 4.91 -34.73
N ASN A 536 -66.11 4.11 -33.96
CA ASN A 536 -65.62 2.93 -33.27
C ASN A 536 -65.41 1.76 -34.24
N PHE A 537 -66.29 1.61 -35.23
CA PHE A 537 -66.08 0.69 -36.36
C PHE A 537 -64.86 1.11 -37.18
N THR A 538 -64.76 2.40 -37.52
CA THR A 538 -63.63 2.95 -38.28
C THR A 538 -62.31 2.74 -37.54
N ALA A 539 -62.25 3.02 -36.23
CA ALA A 539 -61.10 2.75 -35.39
C ALA A 539 -60.75 1.25 -35.29
N CYS A 540 -61.75 0.37 -35.15
CA CYS A 540 -61.53 -1.08 -35.11
C CYS A 540 -61.00 -1.63 -36.45
N ILE A 541 -61.56 -1.16 -37.57
CA ILE A 541 -61.18 -1.56 -38.92
C ILE A 541 -59.81 -1.00 -39.30
N SER A 542 -59.48 0.24 -38.89
CA SER A 542 -58.15 0.82 -39.09
C SER A 542 -57.07 0.07 -38.32
N LEU A 543 -57.29 -0.24 -37.04
CA LEU A 543 -56.35 -1.03 -36.23
C LEU A 543 -56.12 -2.44 -36.82
N GLY A 544 -57.18 -3.12 -37.25
CA GLY A 544 -57.04 -4.41 -37.93
C GLY A 544 -56.27 -4.32 -39.25
N LYS A 545 -56.53 -3.30 -40.07
CA LYS A 545 -55.77 -3.05 -41.31
C LYS A 545 -54.31 -2.69 -41.04
N GLU A 546 -54.03 -1.93 -39.98
CA GLU A 546 -52.68 -1.57 -39.56
C GLU A 546 -51.88 -2.83 -39.16
N LEU A 547 -52.45 -3.69 -38.31
CA LEU A 547 -51.84 -4.98 -37.94
C LEU A 547 -51.52 -5.84 -39.18
N LEU A 548 -52.43 -5.89 -40.16
CA LEU A 548 -52.16 -6.59 -41.43
C LEU A 548 -51.04 -5.93 -42.25
N SER A 549 -50.94 -4.60 -42.26
CA SER A 549 -49.85 -3.88 -42.95
C SER A 549 -48.47 -4.12 -42.30
N ARG A 550 -48.42 -4.38 -40.99
CA ARG A 550 -47.21 -4.78 -40.25
C ARG A 550 -46.82 -6.26 -40.47
N ASN A 551 -47.56 -7.03 -41.29
CA ASN A 551 -47.42 -8.49 -41.43
C ASN A 551 -47.53 -9.25 -40.09
N HIS A 552 -48.50 -8.86 -39.25
CA HIS A 552 -48.72 -9.47 -37.93
C HIS A 552 -48.89 -11.00 -38.01
N TYR A 553 -48.30 -11.74 -37.07
CA TYR A 553 -48.26 -13.21 -37.09
C TYR A 553 -49.66 -13.86 -37.10
N ALA A 554 -50.66 -13.24 -36.47
CA ALA A 554 -52.06 -13.69 -36.44
C ALA A 554 -52.90 -13.12 -37.61
N SER A 555 -52.27 -12.76 -38.73
CA SER A 555 -52.92 -12.11 -39.89
C SER A 555 -54.18 -12.82 -40.41
N ASN A 556 -54.27 -14.14 -40.29
CA ASN A 556 -55.45 -14.89 -40.76
C ASN A 556 -56.66 -14.66 -39.84
N GLU A 557 -56.47 -14.71 -38.53
CA GLU A 557 -57.51 -14.41 -37.53
C GLU A 557 -57.98 -12.95 -37.64
N ILE A 558 -57.04 -12.01 -37.84
CA ILE A 558 -57.38 -10.59 -38.02
C ILE A 558 -58.26 -10.39 -39.26
N LYS A 559 -57.94 -11.02 -40.39
CA LYS A 559 -58.77 -10.99 -41.61
C LYS A 559 -60.16 -11.55 -41.36
N GLU A 560 -60.25 -12.70 -40.70
CA GLU A 560 -61.53 -13.34 -40.37
C GLU A 560 -62.41 -12.44 -39.50
N LYS A 561 -61.85 -11.85 -38.43
CA LYS A 561 -62.61 -10.95 -37.54
C LYS A 561 -62.98 -9.63 -38.21
N LEU A 562 -62.15 -9.08 -39.10
CA LEU A 562 -62.51 -7.91 -39.92
C LEU A 562 -63.69 -8.21 -40.85
N LEU A 563 -63.68 -9.36 -41.54
CA LEU A 563 -64.79 -9.78 -42.40
C LEU A 563 -66.07 -10.03 -41.60
N SER A 564 -65.97 -10.73 -40.46
CA SER A 564 -67.09 -10.97 -39.54
C SER A 564 -67.73 -9.67 -39.04
N LEU A 565 -66.92 -8.72 -38.56
CA LEU A 565 -67.38 -7.40 -38.10
C LEU A 565 -68.07 -6.61 -39.23
N THR A 566 -67.49 -6.62 -40.43
CA THR A 566 -68.04 -5.91 -41.60
C THR A 566 -69.38 -6.51 -42.05
N ASN A 567 -69.48 -7.84 -42.08
CA ASN A 567 -70.71 -8.54 -42.46
C ASN A 567 -71.83 -8.30 -41.44
N GLN A 568 -71.53 -8.37 -40.14
CA GLN A 568 -72.52 -8.12 -39.08
C GLN A 568 -72.99 -6.66 -39.07
N ARG A 569 -72.10 -5.69 -39.32
CA ARG A 569 -72.46 -4.27 -39.51
C ARG A 569 -73.40 -4.07 -40.69
N ASN A 570 -73.10 -4.67 -41.84
CA ASN A 570 -73.94 -4.55 -43.03
C ASN A 570 -75.31 -5.21 -42.81
N SER A 571 -75.34 -6.35 -42.10
CA SER A 571 -76.59 -7.01 -41.70
C SER A 571 -77.43 -6.17 -40.74
N LEU A 572 -76.81 -5.51 -39.75
CA LEU A 572 -77.47 -4.58 -38.85
C LEU A 572 -78.13 -3.40 -39.61
N LEU A 573 -77.40 -2.80 -40.56
CA LEU A 573 -77.92 -1.69 -41.37
C LEU A 573 -79.09 -2.15 -42.26
N HIS A 574 -78.95 -3.27 -42.97
CA HIS A 574 -80.03 -3.82 -43.81
C HIS A 574 -81.29 -4.11 -43.00
N ARG A 575 -81.16 -4.73 -41.82
CA ARG A 575 -82.30 -5.00 -40.92
C ARG A 575 -82.93 -3.73 -40.35
N TRP A 576 -82.16 -2.66 -40.20
CA TRP A 576 -82.69 -1.34 -39.83
C TRP A 576 -83.51 -0.76 -40.99
N GLU A 577 -82.98 -0.81 -42.22
CA GLU A 577 -83.62 -0.31 -43.45
C GLU A 577 -84.92 -1.08 -43.75
N GLU A 578 -84.91 -2.42 -43.73
CA GLU A 578 -86.11 -3.26 -43.89
C GLU A 578 -87.22 -2.93 -42.88
N ARG A 579 -86.84 -2.73 -41.61
CA ARG A 579 -87.80 -2.38 -40.55
C ARG A 579 -88.32 -0.95 -40.68
N TRP A 580 -87.49 -0.02 -41.16
CA TRP A 580 -87.92 1.35 -41.42
C TRP A 580 -88.93 1.40 -42.57
N GLU A 581 -88.64 0.74 -43.70
CA GLU A 581 -89.61 0.58 -44.80
C GLU A 581 -90.91 -0.10 -44.34
N ASN A 582 -90.82 -1.12 -43.49
CA ASN A 582 -92.00 -1.80 -42.95
C ASN A 582 -92.83 -0.89 -42.04
N LEU A 583 -92.20 -0.07 -41.19
CA LEU A 583 -92.91 0.90 -40.37
C LEU A 583 -93.53 2.03 -41.19
N GLN A 584 -92.89 2.48 -42.28
CA GLN A 584 -93.47 3.43 -43.23
C GLN A 584 -94.73 2.86 -43.92
N LEU A 585 -94.65 1.62 -44.42
CA LEU A 585 -95.80 0.91 -45.00
C LEU A 585 -96.96 0.75 -43.99
N ILE A 586 -96.63 0.42 -42.74
CA ILE A 586 -97.62 0.32 -41.66
C ILE A 586 -98.22 1.69 -41.35
N LEU A 587 -97.43 2.77 -41.36
CA LEU A 587 -97.93 4.14 -41.13
C LEU A 587 -98.95 4.53 -42.20
N GLU A 588 -98.64 4.31 -43.49
CA GLU A 588 -99.57 4.58 -44.58
C GLU A 588 -100.88 3.78 -44.43
N VAL A 589 -100.81 2.49 -44.10
CA VAL A 589 -102.00 1.65 -43.89
C VAL A 589 -102.85 2.14 -42.71
N TYR A 590 -102.24 2.55 -41.59
CA TYR A 590 -102.99 3.10 -40.45
C TYR A 590 -103.53 4.51 -40.72
N GLN A 591 -102.83 5.35 -41.49
CA GLN A 591 -103.33 6.65 -41.93
C GLN A 591 -104.50 6.49 -42.89
N PHE A 592 -104.39 5.63 -43.90
CA PHE A 592 -105.48 5.25 -44.80
C PHE A 592 -106.69 4.72 -44.02
N ALA A 593 -106.50 3.77 -43.08
CA ALA A 593 -107.59 3.22 -42.28
C ALA A 593 -108.27 4.28 -41.40
N ARG A 594 -107.51 5.21 -40.80
CA ARG A 594 -108.04 6.37 -40.06
C ARG A 594 -108.87 7.28 -40.97
N ASP A 595 -108.33 7.65 -42.13
CA ASP A 595 -108.95 8.63 -43.01
C ASP A 595 -110.14 8.05 -43.78
N ALA A 596 -110.13 6.75 -44.07
CA ALA A 596 -111.29 5.98 -44.51
C ALA A 596 -112.37 5.92 -43.43
N ALA A 597 -112.04 5.60 -42.17
CA ALA A 597 -113.01 5.56 -41.08
C ALA A 597 -113.64 6.94 -40.78
N VAL A 598 -112.88 8.04 -40.95
CA VAL A 598 -113.42 9.40 -40.82
C VAL A 598 -114.27 9.80 -42.03
N ALA A 599 -113.93 9.33 -43.24
CA ALA A 599 -114.75 9.53 -44.43
C ALA A 599 -116.07 8.73 -44.36
N GLU A 600 -116.02 7.48 -43.90
CA GLU A 600 -117.18 6.63 -43.60
C GLU A 600 -118.07 7.25 -42.52
N ALA A 601 -117.50 7.71 -41.41
CA ALA A 601 -118.25 8.41 -40.37
C ALA A 601 -118.91 9.71 -40.87
N TRP A 602 -118.29 10.42 -41.81
CA TRP A 602 -118.89 11.59 -42.46
C TRP A 602 -120.05 11.21 -43.38
N LEU A 603 -119.93 10.12 -44.16
CA LEU A 603 -121.03 9.60 -44.99
C LEU A 603 -122.22 9.17 -44.13
N ILE A 604 -121.97 8.39 -43.06
CA ILE A 604 -123.01 7.92 -42.12
C ILE A 604 -123.69 9.11 -41.41
N ALA A 605 -122.94 10.15 -41.04
CA ALA A 605 -123.51 11.36 -40.43
C ALA A 605 -124.44 12.12 -41.39
N GLN A 606 -124.23 11.99 -42.71
CA GLN A 606 -124.96 12.71 -43.75
C GLN A 606 -126.08 11.88 -44.41
N GLU A 607 -126.05 10.55 -44.27
CA GLU A 607 -127.10 9.63 -44.74
C GLU A 607 -128.52 10.01 -44.27
N PRO A 608 -128.77 10.41 -43.00
CA PRO A 608 -130.11 10.85 -42.56
C PRO A 608 -130.61 12.13 -43.26
N TYR A 609 -129.69 12.99 -43.71
CA TYR A 609 -130.04 14.18 -44.49
C TYR A 609 -130.40 13.82 -45.93
N LEU A 610 -129.61 12.93 -46.55
CA LEU A 610 -129.83 12.47 -47.93
C LEU A 610 -131.07 11.57 -48.08
N MET A 611 -131.46 10.83 -47.03
CA MET A 611 -132.68 10.02 -47.01
C MET A 611 -133.95 10.82 -46.70
N SER A 612 -133.85 12.14 -46.45
CA SER A 612 -135.04 12.99 -46.29
C SER A 612 -135.80 13.15 -47.61
N GLN A 613 -137.10 12.87 -47.58
CA GLN A 613 -138.02 13.08 -48.71
C GLN A 613 -138.83 14.39 -48.55
N GLU A 614 -138.45 15.26 -47.60
CA GLU A 614 -139.15 16.51 -47.33
C GLU A 614 -138.84 17.57 -48.39
N LEU A 615 -139.77 17.76 -49.33
CA LEU A 615 -139.67 18.77 -50.40
C LEU A 615 -140.12 20.18 -49.96
N GLY A 616 -140.54 20.37 -48.71
CA GLY A 616 -141.16 21.60 -48.21
C GLY A 616 -142.61 21.79 -48.69
N HIS A 617 -143.35 22.69 -48.04
CA HIS A 617 -144.74 23.03 -48.39
C HIS A 617 -144.95 24.53 -48.67
N THR A 618 -143.94 25.35 -48.42
CA THR A 618 -143.89 26.79 -48.69
C THR A 618 -142.62 27.18 -49.45
N ILE A 619 -142.64 28.32 -50.14
CA ILE A 619 -141.49 28.82 -50.91
C ILE A 619 -140.29 29.07 -49.97
N ASP A 620 -140.51 29.62 -48.78
CA ASP A 620 -139.46 29.85 -47.78
C ASP A 620 -138.83 28.53 -47.27
N GLU A 621 -139.61 27.46 -47.10
CA GLU A 621 -139.07 26.14 -46.78
C GLU A 621 -138.25 25.57 -47.93
N VAL A 622 -138.76 25.65 -49.16
CA VAL A 622 -138.06 25.20 -50.38
C VAL A 622 -136.74 25.96 -50.56
N GLU A 623 -136.73 27.28 -50.41
CA GLU A 623 -135.50 28.08 -50.46
C GLU A 623 -134.51 27.73 -49.34
N ASN A 624 -134.99 27.43 -48.13
CA ASN A 624 -134.12 27.00 -47.04
C ASN A 624 -133.59 25.57 -47.23
N LEU A 625 -134.35 24.68 -47.87
CA LEU A 625 -133.88 23.36 -48.28
C LEU A 625 -132.84 23.46 -49.40
N ILE A 626 -133.04 24.34 -50.39
CA ILE A 626 -132.03 24.65 -51.43
C ILE A 626 -130.75 25.21 -50.79
N LYS A 627 -130.85 26.18 -49.88
CA LYS A 627 -129.68 26.74 -49.17
C LYS A 627 -128.95 25.71 -48.31
N LYS A 628 -129.67 24.75 -47.71
CA LYS A 628 -129.06 23.59 -47.04
C LYS A 628 -128.40 22.62 -48.04
N HIS A 629 -128.99 22.42 -49.21
CA HIS A 629 -128.42 21.56 -50.26
C HIS A 629 -127.14 22.16 -50.83
N GLU A 630 -127.14 23.45 -51.18
CA GLU A 630 -125.92 24.17 -51.57
C GLU A 630 -124.82 24.14 -50.49
N ALA A 631 -125.20 24.21 -49.20
CA ALA A 631 -124.25 24.10 -48.10
C ALA A 631 -123.69 22.67 -47.98
N PHE A 632 -124.52 21.65 -48.22
CA PHE A 632 -124.08 20.27 -48.32
C PHE A 632 -123.15 20.06 -49.53
N GLU A 633 -123.50 20.51 -50.73
CA GLU A 633 -122.65 20.45 -51.94
C GLU A 633 -121.27 21.07 -51.68
N LYS A 634 -121.23 22.26 -51.06
CA LYS A 634 -119.98 22.93 -50.66
C LYS A 634 -119.18 22.13 -49.63
N SER A 635 -119.84 21.44 -48.70
CA SER A 635 -119.17 20.55 -47.74
C SER A 635 -118.70 19.22 -48.34
N ALA A 636 -119.40 18.70 -49.36
CA ALA A 636 -119.05 17.49 -50.09
C ALA A 636 -117.85 17.75 -51.00
N ALA A 637 -117.85 18.86 -51.76
CA ALA A 637 -116.70 19.31 -52.55
C ALA A 637 -115.46 19.58 -51.67
N ALA A 638 -115.64 20.08 -50.44
CA ALA A 638 -114.53 20.24 -49.49
C ALA A 638 -113.99 18.91 -48.93
N GLN A 639 -114.77 17.82 -48.98
CA GLN A 639 -114.37 16.46 -48.60
C GLN A 639 -113.90 15.63 -49.83
N GLU A 640 -114.16 16.09 -51.05
CA GLU A 640 -113.77 15.44 -52.32
C GLU A 640 -112.25 15.21 -52.39
N GLU A 641 -111.43 16.18 -51.94
CA GLU A 641 -109.98 15.99 -51.83
C GLU A 641 -109.57 14.86 -50.88
N ARG A 642 -110.39 14.55 -49.86
CA ARG A 642 -110.16 13.44 -48.92
C ARG A 642 -110.53 12.09 -49.53
N PHE A 643 -111.62 12.02 -50.29
CA PHE A 643 -111.97 10.83 -51.07
C PHE A 643 -110.93 10.57 -52.17
N GLY A 644 -110.54 11.60 -52.93
CA GLY A 644 -109.46 11.54 -53.92
C GLY A 644 -108.05 11.34 -53.33
N ALA A 645 -107.89 11.35 -52.00
CA ALA A 645 -106.69 10.87 -51.30
C ALA A 645 -106.77 9.37 -50.98
N LEU A 646 -107.97 8.81 -50.77
CA LEU A 646 -108.21 7.38 -50.61
C LEU A 646 -108.23 6.62 -51.96
N GLU A 647 -108.51 7.29 -53.07
CA GLU A 647 -108.39 6.71 -54.42
C GLU A 647 -106.93 6.55 -54.90
N ARG A 648 -105.96 7.15 -54.20
CA ARG A 648 -104.53 7.00 -54.52
C ARG A 648 -104.03 5.70 -53.89
N LEU A 649 -103.52 4.78 -54.73
CA LEU A 649 -102.89 3.55 -54.25
C LEU A 649 -101.82 3.88 -53.20
N THR A 650 -101.90 3.20 -52.06
CA THR A 650 -100.86 3.17 -51.04
C THR A 650 -99.55 2.60 -51.60
N THR A 651 -98.41 2.89 -50.99
CA THR A 651 -97.14 2.28 -51.43
C THR A 651 -97.12 0.77 -51.21
N PHE A 652 -97.98 0.25 -50.32
CA PHE A 652 -98.26 -1.18 -50.17
C PHE A 652 -98.91 -1.76 -51.44
N GLU A 653 -99.97 -1.15 -51.96
CA GLU A 653 -100.63 -1.60 -53.20
C GLU A 653 -99.73 -1.42 -54.43
N LEU A 654 -98.93 -0.36 -54.48
CA LEU A 654 -97.91 -0.18 -55.53
C LEU A 654 -96.82 -1.26 -55.47
N LYS A 655 -96.34 -1.63 -54.27
CA LYS A 655 -95.38 -2.74 -54.09
C LYS A 655 -96.02 -4.09 -54.44
N GLU A 656 -97.28 -4.33 -54.10
CA GLU A 656 -97.98 -5.58 -54.44
C GLU A 656 -98.27 -5.68 -55.95
N LEU A 657 -98.68 -4.57 -56.59
CA LEU A 657 -98.85 -4.49 -58.05
C LEU A 657 -97.51 -4.75 -58.77
N LYS A 658 -96.43 -4.15 -58.29
CA LYS A 658 -95.07 -4.37 -58.81
C LYS A 658 -94.60 -5.81 -58.58
N ARG A 659 -94.89 -6.41 -57.41
CA ARG A 659 -94.60 -7.82 -57.11
C ARG A 659 -95.35 -8.77 -58.06
N ARG A 660 -96.62 -8.46 -58.39
CA ARG A 660 -97.38 -9.19 -59.42
C ARG A 660 -96.74 -9.04 -60.81
N GLN A 661 -96.37 -7.83 -61.21
CA GLN A 661 -95.70 -7.57 -62.49
C GLN A 661 -94.37 -8.32 -62.58
N GLU A 662 -93.54 -8.29 -61.54
CA GLU A 662 -92.27 -9.03 -61.46
C GLU A 662 -92.47 -10.55 -61.45
N GLU A 663 -93.53 -11.06 -60.80
CA GLU A 663 -93.85 -12.50 -60.85
C GLU A 663 -94.41 -12.92 -62.22
N GLU A 664 -95.18 -12.06 -62.90
CA GLU A 664 -95.62 -12.27 -64.29
C GLU A 664 -94.47 -12.15 -65.31
N GLU A 665 -93.47 -11.30 -65.06
CA GLU A 665 -92.24 -11.25 -65.84
C GLU A 665 -91.37 -12.48 -65.57
N ARG A 666 -91.22 -12.92 -64.32
CA ARG A 666 -90.47 -14.15 -64.00
C ARG A 666 -91.16 -15.39 -64.57
N LYS A 667 -92.48 -15.49 -64.49
CA LYS A 667 -93.27 -16.52 -65.17
C LYS A 667 -93.10 -16.44 -66.69
N ARG A 668 -93.07 -15.24 -67.29
CA ARG A 668 -92.73 -15.07 -68.72
C ARG A 668 -91.30 -15.50 -69.05
N GLN A 669 -90.32 -15.27 -68.19
CA GLN A 669 -88.94 -15.74 -68.38
C GLN A 669 -88.84 -17.27 -68.25
N GLU A 670 -89.52 -17.87 -67.26
CA GLU A 670 -89.66 -19.32 -67.08
C GLU A 670 -90.38 -19.95 -68.30
N GLU A 671 -91.43 -19.31 -68.83
CA GLU A 671 -92.16 -19.75 -70.03
C GLU A 671 -91.34 -19.56 -71.33
N LEU A 672 -90.54 -18.50 -71.43
CA LEU A 672 -89.59 -18.28 -72.53
C LEU A 672 -88.43 -19.27 -72.51
N ALA A 673 -88.00 -19.73 -71.32
CA ALA A 673 -87.05 -20.83 -71.18
C ALA A 673 -87.70 -22.16 -71.59
N ALA A 674 -88.92 -22.45 -71.15
CA ALA A 674 -89.68 -23.65 -71.54
C ALA A 674 -89.96 -23.71 -73.06
N LYS A 675 -90.10 -22.56 -73.72
CA LYS A 675 -90.25 -22.45 -75.18
C LYS A 675 -88.96 -22.63 -75.99
N GLN A 676 -87.80 -22.86 -75.34
CA GLN A 676 -86.53 -23.17 -76.01
C GLN A 676 -86.21 -24.68 -76.07
N THR A 677 -87.02 -25.55 -75.45
CA THR A 677 -86.93 -27.01 -75.62
C THR A 677 -87.78 -27.51 -76.80
N PRO A 678 -87.22 -28.29 -77.76
CA PRO A 678 -87.96 -28.80 -78.92
C PRO A 678 -88.85 -30.03 -78.58
N PRO A 679 -89.96 -30.25 -79.31
CA PRO A 679 -90.88 -31.37 -79.07
C PRO A 679 -90.38 -32.72 -79.66
N PRO A 680 -90.82 -33.87 -79.10
CA PRO A 680 -90.38 -35.21 -79.52
C PRO A 680 -91.19 -35.80 -80.68
N SER A 681 -90.66 -36.87 -81.30
CA SER A 681 -91.30 -37.59 -82.40
C SER A 681 -91.60 -39.07 -82.10
N SER A 682 -92.91 -39.38 -82.05
CA SER A 682 -93.55 -40.68 -82.35
C SER A 682 -93.42 -41.88 -81.36
N PRO A 683 -94.41 -42.81 -81.33
CA PRO A 683 -94.53 -43.87 -80.31
C PRO A 683 -94.65 -45.32 -80.86
N GLU A 684 -94.58 -46.32 -79.97
CA GLU A 684 -95.11 -47.71 -80.05
C GLU A 684 -94.77 -48.43 -78.71
N GLU A 685 -95.49 -49.40 -78.14
CA GLU A 685 -96.88 -49.89 -78.35
C GLU A 685 -97.43 -50.53 -77.03
N GLN A 686 -98.56 -51.25 -77.06
CA GLN A 686 -99.19 -51.93 -75.90
C GLN A 686 -98.67 -53.40 -75.73
N PRO A 687 -99.24 -54.34 -74.91
CA PRO A 687 -100.37 -54.26 -73.94
C PRO A 687 -100.24 -55.03 -72.60
N SER A 688 -101.14 -54.69 -71.64
CA SER A 688 -101.98 -55.52 -70.72
C SER A 688 -101.44 -56.79 -69.99
N GLU A 689 -101.96 -57.25 -68.84
CA GLU A 689 -103.31 -57.14 -68.26
C GLU A 689 -103.40 -56.92 -66.72
N ARG A 690 -104.39 -56.10 -66.34
CA ARG A 690 -105.44 -56.31 -65.31
C ARG A 690 -105.19 -57.20 -64.07
N GLY A 691 -105.35 -56.58 -62.88
CA GLY A 691 -105.63 -57.24 -61.60
C GLY A 691 -106.13 -56.22 -60.57
N GLU A 692 -107.13 -56.55 -59.76
CA GLU A 692 -107.80 -55.65 -58.80
C GLU A 692 -107.48 -56.03 -57.34
N GLY A 693 -107.46 -55.08 -56.39
CA GLY A 693 -107.67 -55.41 -54.97
C GLY A 693 -106.89 -54.63 -53.89
N ASP A 694 -107.60 -53.70 -53.24
CA ASP A 694 -107.59 -53.45 -51.78
C ASP A 694 -106.36 -52.78 -51.09
N VAL A 695 -106.41 -52.69 -49.74
CA VAL A 695 -106.07 -51.44 -49.02
C VAL A 695 -104.87 -51.48 -48.04
N SER A 696 -104.25 -50.30 -47.86
CA SER A 696 -103.89 -49.69 -46.55
C SER A 696 -102.52 -49.92 -45.89
N SER A 697 -101.88 -48.78 -45.56
CA SER A 697 -101.10 -48.50 -44.34
C SER A 697 -99.70 -49.12 -44.17
N VAL A 698 -99.03 -48.67 -43.10
CA VAL A 698 -97.70 -49.04 -42.58
C VAL A 698 -96.56 -48.49 -43.49
N ALA A 699 -95.83 -47.42 -43.14
CA ALA A 699 -94.85 -47.29 -42.03
C ALA A 699 -93.64 -48.24 -42.24
N GLU A 700 -92.41 -47.99 -41.79
CA GLU A 700 -91.73 -46.89 -41.09
C GLU A 700 -90.22 -47.26 -41.05
N GLN A 701 -89.30 -46.32 -40.74
CA GLN A 701 -87.87 -46.58 -40.42
C GLN A 701 -86.99 -47.17 -41.55
N VAL A 702 -85.64 -47.19 -41.50
CA VAL A 702 -84.63 -46.23 -40.99
C VAL A 702 -83.23 -46.65 -41.51
N GLN A 703 -82.21 -45.77 -41.44
CA GLN A 703 -80.75 -46.08 -41.57
C GLN A 703 -80.28 -46.55 -42.98
N LEU A 704 -78.99 -46.55 -43.37
CA LEU A 704 -77.82 -45.69 -43.03
C LEU A 704 -76.72 -45.83 -44.13
N ASN A 705 -75.76 -44.90 -44.14
CA ASN A 705 -74.36 -45.03 -44.61
C ASN A 705 -74.01 -45.29 -46.09
N GLY A 706 -73.12 -44.41 -46.59
CA GLY A 706 -71.96 -44.76 -47.41
C GLY A 706 -72.14 -44.82 -48.93
N GLU A 707 -71.09 -44.67 -49.75
CA GLU A 707 -69.77 -44.04 -49.56
C GLU A 707 -69.08 -43.95 -50.95
N LYS A 708 -67.97 -43.19 -51.08
CA LYS A 708 -67.00 -43.21 -52.20
C LYS A 708 -67.49 -42.66 -53.57
N GLU A 709 -66.90 -41.59 -54.11
CA GLU A 709 -65.57 -41.43 -54.77
C GLU A 709 -65.52 -41.93 -56.23
N ALA A 710 -65.30 -40.99 -57.17
CA ALA A 710 -64.22 -41.04 -58.18
C ALA A 710 -64.30 -39.82 -59.14
N GLU A 711 -63.16 -39.27 -59.54
CA GLU A 711 -63.05 -38.33 -60.67
C GLU A 711 -62.93 -39.06 -62.01
N THR A 712 -63.28 -38.41 -63.12
CA THR A 712 -62.36 -38.28 -64.28
C THR A 712 -62.80 -37.18 -65.26
N ARG A 713 -61.91 -36.81 -66.20
CA ARG A 713 -62.08 -35.73 -67.19
C ARG A 713 -61.85 -36.26 -68.61
N GLU A 714 -62.52 -35.67 -69.60
CA GLU A 714 -62.03 -35.17 -70.92
C GLU A 714 -63.26 -34.79 -71.78
N ALA A 715 -63.37 -33.73 -72.61
CA ALA A 715 -62.51 -32.70 -73.23
C ALA A 715 -62.20 -32.91 -74.73
N THR A 716 -62.82 -32.10 -75.62
CA THR A 716 -62.45 -31.83 -77.05
C THR A 716 -63.48 -30.85 -77.68
N THR A 717 -63.26 -30.04 -78.75
CA THR A 717 -62.11 -29.22 -79.23
C THR A 717 -62.52 -28.23 -80.37
N ARG A 718 -62.09 -26.95 -80.30
CA ARG A 718 -61.61 -26.07 -81.44
C ARG A 718 -62.66 -25.62 -82.52
N LYS A 719 -62.50 -24.58 -83.39
CA LYS A 719 -61.37 -23.64 -83.77
C LYS A 719 -61.83 -22.39 -84.63
N LEU A 720 -60.95 -21.35 -84.74
CA LEU A 720 -60.84 -20.26 -85.80
C LEU A 720 -61.91 -19.10 -85.77
N SER A 721 -61.73 -17.82 -86.19
CA SER A 721 -60.61 -16.90 -86.61
C SER A 721 -61.17 -15.44 -86.91
N THR A 722 -60.51 -14.27 -87.19
CA THR A 722 -59.19 -13.56 -87.00
C THR A 722 -59.25 -12.10 -87.59
N LYS A 723 -58.27 -11.18 -87.30
CA LYS A 723 -57.91 -9.86 -87.96
C LYS A 723 -58.75 -8.58 -87.62
N ALA A 724 -58.43 -7.29 -87.94
CA ALA A 724 -57.20 -6.41 -88.11
C ALA A 724 -57.67 -4.97 -88.65
N VAL A 725 -56.97 -3.79 -88.79
CA VAL A 725 -55.63 -3.21 -88.41
C VAL A 725 -55.49 -1.64 -88.67
N THR A 726 -54.84 -0.84 -87.78
CA THR A 726 -54.15 0.50 -87.97
C THR A 726 -54.91 1.81 -88.41
N PRO A 727 -54.33 3.07 -88.44
CA PRO A 727 -52.98 3.64 -88.07
C PRO A 727 -52.88 5.04 -87.30
N SER A 728 -51.65 5.41 -86.85
CA SER A 728 -51.03 6.78 -86.56
C SER A 728 -51.61 7.77 -85.50
N GLU A 729 -50.92 8.81 -84.96
CA GLU A 729 -49.64 9.53 -85.30
C GLU A 729 -48.74 9.97 -84.07
N ARG A 730 -47.92 11.06 -84.13
CA ARG A 730 -46.67 11.33 -83.31
C ARG A 730 -46.22 12.85 -83.34
N PRO A 731 -45.00 13.38 -82.95
CA PRO A 731 -43.79 12.94 -82.17
C PRO A 731 -43.03 13.98 -81.23
N ALA A 732 -41.95 13.54 -80.54
CA ALA A 732 -40.61 14.22 -80.31
C ALA A 732 -40.38 15.45 -79.33
N PRO A 733 -39.12 15.79 -78.88
CA PRO A 733 -37.91 14.96 -78.54
C PRO A 733 -36.94 15.47 -77.38
N ARG A 734 -35.87 14.68 -77.05
CA ARG A 734 -34.56 15.05 -76.37
C ARG A 734 -34.60 15.47 -74.86
N GLU A 735 -33.54 15.71 -74.04
CA GLU A 735 -32.13 15.24 -73.74
C GLU A 735 -31.61 16.01 -72.47
N ALA A 736 -30.39 15.89 -71.85
CA ALA A 736 -29.50 14.77 -71.47
C ALA A 736 -28.28 15.25 -70.59
N ARG A 737 -27.65 14.35 -69.78
CA ARG A 737 -26.32 14.39 -69.08
C ARG A 737 -25.84 15.65 -68.30
N SER A 738 -25.41 15.48 -67.03
CA SER A 738 -23.99 15.58 -66.53
C SER A 738 -23.82 15.85 -65.01
N ALA A 739 -22.62 15.54 -64.49
CA ALA A 739 -22.03 15.92 -63.18
C ALA A 739 -20.74 16.76 -63.49
N PRO A 740 -19.87 17.26 -62.56
CA PRO A 740 -19.64 16.83 -61.16
C PRO A 740 -19.17 17.89 -60.11
N SER A 741 -18.96 17.42 -58.87
CA SER A 741 -17.86 17.70 -57.89
C SER A 741 -17.19 19.08 -57.62
N LEU A 742 -16.78 19.23 -56.34
CA LEU A 742 -15.48 19.76 -55.80
C LEU A 742 -15.34 21.20 -55.24
N SER A 743 -15.08 21.23 -53.91
CA SER A 743 -14.22 22.19 -53.17
C SER A 743 -14.73 23.64 -52.96
N THR A 744 -14.15 24.50 -52.10
CA THR A 744 -12.91 24.43 -51.28
C THR A 744 -13.02 25.33 -50.03
N LYS A 745 -12.36 24.96 -48.90
CA LYS A 745 -11.75 25.87 -47.86
C LYS A 745 -12.66 26.89 -47.11
N GLU A 746 -12.28 27.54 -45.99
CA GLU A 746 -11.10 27.43 -45.10
C GLU A 746 -11.49 27.64 -43.61
N SER A 747 -10.51 27.70 -42.70
CA SER A 747 -10.65 27.82 -41.24
C SER A 747 -10.83 29.26 -40.72
N GLY A 748 -11.35 29.39 -39.49
CA GLY A 748 -11.38 30.65 -38.74
C GLY A 748 -11.83 30.46 -37.29
N SER A 749 -11.09 31.00 -36.33
CA SER A 749 -11.32 30.86 -34.88
C SER A 749 -11.61 32.22 -34.22
N ALA A 750 -12.42 32.24 -33.15
CA ALA A 750 -12.22 33.05 -31.93
C ALA A 750 -13.41 32.94 -30.94
N SER A 751 -13.09 33.09 -29.66
CA SER A 751 -14.01 33.15 -28.52
C SER A 751 -14.68 34.52 -28.37
N LEU A 752 -15.90 34.61 -27.79
CA LEU A 752 -16.13 35.25 -26.48
C LEU A 752 -17.62 35.40 -26.06
N ASP A 753 -17.87 35.20 -24.76
CA ASP A 753 -18.84 35.88 -23.87
C ASP A 753 -20.29 36.20 -24.32
N ARG A 754 -21.29 35.58 -23.65
CA ARG A 754 -22.01 36.23 -22.51
C ARG A 754 -23.05 35.37 -21.78
N LYS A 755 -23.51 35.89 -20.63
CA LYS A 755 -24.31 35.20 -19.59
C LYS A 755 -25.81 35.51 -19.61
N LYS A 756 -26.63 34.44 -19.46
CA LYS A 756 -27.67 34.25 -18.41
C LYS A 756 -28.90 35.19 -18.31
N ASP A 757 -30.11 34.65 -18.55
CA ASP A 757 -31.18 34.36 -17.54
C ASP A 757 -32.45 33.78 -18.24
N ARG A 758 -32.97 32.60 -17.86
CA ARG A 758 -34.07 32.37 -16.88
C ARG A 758 -35.24 33.37 -17.01
N SER A 759 -36.44 33.00 -17.45
CA SER A 759 -37.38 32.02 -16.84
C SER A 759 -38.59 31.78 -17.81
N ARG A 760 -39.71 31.06 -17.56
CA ARG A 760 -40.38 30.62 -16.31
C ARG A 760 -41.52 29.60 -16.58
N SER A 761 -41.71 28.62 -15.68
CA SER A 761 -42.98 27.88 -15.42
C SER A 761 -43.52 26.95 -16.55
N LYS A 762 -44.41 25.97 -16.30
CA LYS A 762 -45.27 25.68 -15.12
C LYS A 762 -45.65 24.18 -15.08
N SER A 763 -45.74 23.58 -13.89
CA SER A 763 -46.44 22.30 -13.64
C SER A 763 -47.44 22.46 -12.47
N PRO A 764 -48.56 21.70 -12.39
CA PRO A 764 -49.62 21.99 -11.42
C PRO A 764 -50.03 20.83 -10.47
N PHE A 765 -50.54 21.20 -9.28
CA PHE A 765 -51.21 20.37 -8.25
C PHE A 765 -50.34 19.30 -7.53
N ARG A 766 -50.18 19.26 -6.18
CA ARG A 766 -51.08 19.28 -4.98
C ARG A 766 -51.56 17.87 -4.56
N SER A 767 -51.76 17.51 -3.28
CA SER A 767 -51.25 18.06 -1.97
C SER A 767 -51.82 17.27 -0.77
N PHE A 768 -50.99 16.82 0.19
CA PHE A 768 -51.28 16.52 1.64
C PHE A 768 -49.92 16.13 2.27
N ARG A 769 -49.35 16.64 3.39
CA ARG A 769 -49.75 17.38 4.62
C ARG A 769 -50.32 16.46 5.72
N TRP A 770 -49.61 16.21 6.84
CA TRP A 770 -49.57 17.16 7.98
C TRP A 770 -48.20 17.49 8.68
N LYS A 771 -47.85 16.88 9.83
CA LYS A 771 -46.96 17.40 10.94
C LYS A 771 -46.77 16.30 12.02
N LYS A 772 -45.97 16.34 13.12
CA LYS A 772 -44.90 17.20 13.75
C LYS A 772 -44.28 16.35 14.89
N GLY A 773 -43.00 16.39 15.32
CA GLY A 773 -41.82 17.17 14.89
C GLY A 773 -41.14 18.00 16.02
N ASN A 774 -39.83 18.24 15.90
CA ASN A 774 -39.01 19.33 16.51
C ASN A 774 -38.52 19.26 17.99
N LYS A 775 -37.25 19.70 18.16
CA LYS A 775 -36.46 20.12 19.35
C LYS A 775 -35.60 19.12 20.17
N SER A 776 -34.28 19.37 20.13
CA SER A 776 -33.24 19.18 21.18
C SER A 776 -33.37 20.27 22.29
N PRO A 777 -32.59 20.32 23.42
CA PRO A 777 -31.13 20.11 23.53
C PRO A 777 -30.70 19.25 24.76
N ALA A 778 -29.53 19.51 25.38
CA ALA A 778 -28.73 18.57 26.17
C ALA A 778 -28.50 18.96 27.67
N THR A 779 -27.70 18.14 28.37
CA THR A 779 -27.04 18.32 29.70
C THR A 779 -27.91 18.38 30.97
N GLY A 780 -27.46 17.73 32.08
CA GLY A 780 -28.02 18.00 33.43
C GLY A 780 -28.05 16.91 34.53
N THR A 781 -26.98 16.13 34.74
CA THR A 781 -26.54 15.49 36.02
C THR A 781 -27.49 15.24 37.24
N GLY A 782 -27.48 14.00 37.75
CA GLY A 782 -27.69 13.65 39.18
C GLY A 782 -29.09 13.12 39.58
N ALA A 783 -29.26 12.31 40.65
CA ALA A 783 -28.30 11.56 41.50
C ALA A 783 -29.08 10.51 42.35
N HIS A 784 -28.35 9.57 43.00
CA HIS A 784 -28.84 8.52 43.94
C HIS A 784 -29.70 7.39 43.32
N SER A 785 -29.60 6.11 43.72
CA SER A 785 -28.65 5.41 44.62
C SER A 785 -28.82 3.87 44.44
N ASP A 786 -27.84 2.99 44.67
CA ASP A 786 -26.40 3.20 44.96
C ASP A 786 -25.46 2.52 43.93
N ASP A 787 -25.05 1.24 43.96
CA ASP A 787 -25.31 0.07 44.83
C ASP A 787 -24.11 -0.92 44.75
N GLU A 788 -24.04 -1.99 45.55
CA GLU A 788 -22.90 -2.92 45.69
C GLU A 788 -22.93 -4.17 44.77
N ALA A 789 -21.84 -4.91 44.49
CA ALA A 789 -20.54 -4.96 45.17
C ALA A 789 -19.31 -5.21 44.25
N SER A 790 -18.19 -4.55 44.61
CA SER A 790 -16.78 -5.03 44.66
C SER A 790 -16.11 -5.68 43.42
N LEU A 791 -15.10 -5.09 42.78
CA LEU A 791 -13.71 -4.73 43.22
C LEU A 791 -12.71 -5.92 43.17
N ALA A 792 -11.43 -5.74 42.83
CA ALA A 792 -10.62 -4.52 42.88
C ALA A 792 -9.56 -4.32 41.74
N HIS A 793 -9.18 -3.06 41.52
CA HIS A 793 -7.91 -2.56 40.94
C HIS A 793 -6.88 -2.37 42.10
N ALA A 794 -5.60 -2.01 41.97
CA ALA A 794 -4.52 -2.00 40.94
C ALA A 794 -3.25 -1.40 41.64
N ALA A 795 -2.22 -0.99 40.86
CA ALA A 795 -1.08 -0.13 41.27
C ALA A 795 -0.03 -0.71 42.26
N GLU A 796 1.21 -0.21 42.35
CA GLU A 796 2.20 0.19 41.32
C GLU A 796 3.59 0.47 41.98
N HIS A 797 4.68 0.50 41.19
CA HIS A 797 6.05 0.96 41.56
C HIS A 797 6.85 0.10 42.58
N PRO A 798 8.18 0.32 42.78
CA PRO A 798 9.26 0.43 41.78
C PRO A 798 10.49 -0.48 42.07
N SER A 799 11.50 -0.47 41.19
CA SER A 799 12.88 -0.99 41.42
C SER A 799 13.71 -0.02 42.31
N PRO A 800 14.87 -0.37 42.93
CA PRO A 800 16.08 -0.88 42.23
C PRO A 800 17.11 -1.79 43.00
N GLY A 801 18.05 -2.40 42.26
CA GLY A 801 19.51 -2.36 42.57
C GLY A 801 20.22 -3.53 43.32
N ALA A 802 21.54 -3.63 43.09
CA ALA A 802 22.58 -4.47 43.74
C ALA A 802 22.47 -6.01 43.54
N GLU A 803 23.38 -6.64 42.78
CA GLU A 803 24.75 -7.13 43.15
C GLU A 803 24.69 -8.47 43.92
N GLU A 804 24.98 -9.58 43.25
CA GLU A 804 26.31 -10.23 43.11
C GLU A 804 26.73 -11.06 44.34
N ASP A 805 26.78 -12.38 44.17
CA ASP A 805 27.78 -13.22 44.83
C ASP A 805 28.03 -14.49 43.99
N GLN A 806 29.29 -14.92 43.88
CA GLN A 806 29.71 -16.10 43.10
C GLN A 806 30.27 -17.16 44.03
N PHE A 807 30.06 -18.46 43.76
CA PHE A 807 31.20 -19.36 43.49
C PHE A 807 30.84 -20.72 42.89
N GLU A 808 31.88 -21.38 42.38
CA GLU A 808 31.86 -22.60 41.57
C GLU A 808 31.66 -23.92 42.36
N GLY A 809 31.30 -24.99 41.64
CA GLY A 809 31.31 -26.38 42.13
C GLY A 809 31.33 -27.39 40.98
N ASN A 810 32.51 -27.76 40.50
CA ASN A 810 32.72 -28.36 39.17
C ASN A 810 33.05 -29.89 39.21
N LEU A 811 33.16 -30.51 38.02
CA LEU A 811 33.57 -31.90 37.69
C LEU A 811 32.50 -33.01 37.90
N VAL A 812 32.02 -33.83 36.94
CA VAL A 812 32.47 -34.39 35.63
C VAL A 812 33.08 -35.81 35.70
N ARG A 813 32.37 -36.80 35.09
CA ARG A 813 32.81 -38.03 34.34
C ARG A 813 31.73 -39.16 34.40
N LYS A 814 31.62 -40.15 33.49
CA LYS A 814 31.81 -40.26 32.01
C LYS A 814 31.36 -41.68 31.53
N HIS A 815 31.13 -41.86 30.22
CA HIS A 815 30.96 -43.13 29.45
C HIS A 815 29.67 -43.98 29.56
N GLU A 816 28.88 -43.96 28.47
CA GLU A 816 28.57 -45.08 27.53
C GLU A 816 28.36 -46.53 28.05
N TRP A 817 27.28 -47.20 27.60
CA TRP A 817 27.34 -48.20 26.49
C TRP A 817 25.93 -48.63 25.99
N GLU A 818 25.88 -49.53 25.00
CA GLU A 818 24.79 -49.71 24.01
C GLU A 818 23.55 -50.57 24.39
N SER A 819 22.39 -50.18 23.83
CA SER A 819 21.35 -51.02 23.17
C SER A 819 20.51 -52.10 23.90
N THR A 820 19.22 -52.16 23.56
CA THR A 820 18.33 -53.37 23.46
C THR A 820 16.99 -52.92 22.82
N THR A 821 16.67 -53.20 21.55
CA THR A 821 16.21 -54.44 20.84
C THR A 821 14.76 -54.91 21.08
N LYS A 822 14.11 -55.34 19.96
CA LYS A 822 12.87 -56.17 19.81
C LYS A 822 11.49 -55.46 19.80
N LYS A 823 10.44 -55.95 19.09
CA LYS A 823 10.33 -56.70 17.79
C LYS A 823 8.84 -56.95 17.41
N ALA A 824 8.41 -56.60 16.20
CA ALA A 824 7.35 -57.24 15.37
C ALA A 824 7.28 -56.46 14.02
N SER A 825 7.31 -57.00 12.79
CA SER A 825 6.89 -58.26 12.15
C SER A 825 5.40 -58.34 11.75
N ASN A 826 4.99 -58.83 10.57
CA ASN A 826 5.66 -58.99 9.25
C ASN A 826 4.62 -59.42 8.18
N SER A 827 4.51 -58.76 7.02
CA SER A 827 3.95 -59.29 5.74
C SER A 827 3.95 -58.22 4.62
N HIS A 828 4.15 -58.53 3.34
CA HIS A 828 4.70 -59.74 2.68
C HIS A 828 5.26 -59.35 1.28
N ASN A 829 6.27 -60.08 0.80
CA ASN A 829 6.80 -60.27 -0.58
C ASN A 829 6.72 -59.15 -1.64
N SER A 830 7.82 -58.70 -2.28
CA SER A 830 8.84 -59.39 -3.14
C SER A 830 8.35 -59.64 -4.58
N ASP A 831 9.19 -59.67 -5.63
CA ASP A 831 10.66 -59.72 -5.79
C ASP A 831 11.16 -58.61 -6.78
N SER A 832 12.44 -58.18 -6.83
CA SER A 832 13.64 -58.78 -7.50
C SER A 832 13.43 -59.11 -9.00
N GLU A 833 14.41 -59.11 -9.92
CA GLU A 833 15.89 -59.07 -9.91
C GLU A 833 16.35 -58.72 -11.37
N PHE A 834 17.49 -58.12 -11.78
CA PHE A 834 18.56 -57.24 -11.25
C PHE A 834 19.45 -56.79 -12.46
N VAL A 835 20.66 -56.24 -12.26
CA VAL A 835 21.73 -55.93 -13.27
C VAL A 835 21.45 -54.68 -14.14
N SER A 836 22.32 -53.68 -14.43
CA SER A 836 23.74 -53.30 -14.19
C SER A 836 24.57 -53.13 -15.47
N SER A 837 25.43 -52.10 -15.48
CA SER A 837 26.68 -51.94 -16.26
C SER A 837 26.68 -51.45 -17.73
N SER A 838 27.56 -50.44 -17.94
CA SER A 838 28.51 -50.26 -19.07
C SER A 838 28.06 -49.90 -20.49
N ALA A 839 28.25 -48.62 -20.85
CA ALA A 839 29.11 -48.12 -21.95
C ALA A 839 29.39 -46.61 -21.70
N LEU A 840 30.50 -45.92 -22.03
CA LEU A 840 31.37 -45.89 -23.22
C LEU A 840 30.63 -45.48 -24.51
N SER A 841 31.11 -44.54 -25.35
CA SER A 841 32.18 -43.54 -25.22
C SER A 841 32.09 -42.54 -26.40
N MET A 842 32.67 -41.34 -26.23
CA MET A 842 33.23 -40.47 -27.29
C MET A 842 32.33 -39.77 -28.33
N HIS A 843 32.89 -38.61 -28.74
CA HIS A 843 32.59 -37.68 -29.84
C HIS A 843 31.21 -37.00 -29.94
N GLU A 844 31.06 -35.67 -30.04
CA GLU A 844 31.91 -34.58 -30.59
C GLU A 844 31.90 -34.48 -32.12
N SER A 845 31.03 -33.63 -32.67
CA SER A 845 31.31 -32.77 -33.84
C SER A 845 30.17 -31.77 -34.07
N TYR A 846 30.56 -30.53 -34.34
CA TYR A 846 29.87 -29.46 -35.06
C TYR A 846 28.52 -29.79 -35.73
N GLU A 847 27.48 -28.98 -35.43
CA GLU A 847 27.19 -27.78 -36.24
C GLU A 847 26.71 -26.62 -35.36
#